data_AF-A0A1M6XHV7-F1
#
_entry.id   AF-A0A1M6XHV7-F1
#
_cell.length_a   1.000
_cell.length_b   1.000
_cell.length_c   1.000
_cell.angle_alpha   90.00
_cell.angle_beta   90.00
_cell.angle_gamma   90.00
#
_symmetry.space_group_name_H-M   'P 1'
#
loop_
_entity.id
_entity.type
_entity.pdbx_description
1 polymer ?
#
loop_
_entity_poly.entity_id
_entity_poly.type
_entity_poly.pdbx_seq_one_letter_code
_entity_poly.pdbx_strand_id
1 'polypeptide(L)'
;MKLNCQKIFSLLLSLMMLITALPMASAPAYAKSDDAIPISTPEELDTLVRANLAGNFILTQDIDLTDYLSAGGPGYNGGAGWQPINDFRGIFDGNGYTINGLYSNRPNQNFVGLFAILREAKIRNLGMVGVEVRGKDFVGGLAGVAPNPSDTIFNCYVKGQVAGNTTVGGMVGQSTGLIRQSYSSCNVSAIRFDVGGLVGSHYGQIWESYTTGNVTTPTNICAGGLVGRNYRDSSILDSYATGHVSGNSMIGGLVGSNNQGSIVSSYAKGRVQKTNPLGIIGGLVGAVSGGTTERSYWDIQTSTQEASAGGTGKSTTEMKTQSTFEDWDFNDVWAMAESHDGYPYLIWTVTPTIYSQPEDQTINAGEPASFSVRASTTAGDPVNYQWKKDNVDIPGATLAMLTIEAAAASDAAAYTVEVSNGTRTVTSQPATLTVNPGSGGPGDDPIEIWTADDLNNVRNDLDGSYILMNDIDLGETYGAAYAGGRGWQPIHEGFVEFTGIFNGNGHTISGLYINRPDELYVGLFGLVGTDAEVFNARLEDVDVTGDAYVGGLAGITLGSISKTGVSGTVSGRNYIGGLAGMTFGDISSSYAVANVTSLAIGGGLVGSSTNTATIENTYALGAVTANQAGGLVGVNGGVLQRSYAAGRVTGTGLYGGLVGLMAFPEDIISDCYWDIEATNQPEAGVEVSSDAASGYPTEQMMQQETFTGWDFDTIWAIDTEPSSYPYFLWQPISDPGTDPVAPSISDQPQNQTVTIGQTATFTVTAAGSEPLNYQWKKEGIDIAGATSATLEIVNAQTSDAGTYTVEVSNDAGTILSDSATLT
;
A
#
# COMPACT_ATOMS: atom_id res chain seq x y z
N MET A 1 67.94 -6.52 -16.90
CA MET A 1 67.03 -7.68 -16.90
C MET A 1 66.24 -7.88 -15.59
N LYS A 2 66.76 -7.51 -14.41
CA LYS A 2 66.01 -7.55 -13.12
C LYS A 2 64.98 -6.41 -12.91
N LEU A 3 65.10 -5.29 -13.63
CA LEU A 3 64.23 -4.11 -13.47
C LEU A 3 62.84 -4.26 -14.14
N ASN A 4 62.68 -5.18 -15.11
CA ASN A 4 61.41 -5.41 -15.79
C ASN A 4 60.53 -6.46 -15.08
N CYS A 5 61.10 -7.41 -14.33
CA CYS A 5 60.28 -8.40 -13.61
C CYS A 5 59.54 -7.81 -12.42
N GLN A 6 60.06 -6.80 -11.71
CA GLN A 6 59.32 -6.15 -10.60
C GLN A 6 58.17 -5.27 -11.10
N LYS A 7 58.34 -4.56 -12.22
CA LYS A 7 57.24 -3.81 -12.85
C LYS A 7 56.20 -4.71 -13.48
N ILE A 8 56.60 -5.84 -14.08
CA ILE A 8 55.68 -6.82 -14.66
C ILE A 8 54.96 -7.63 -13.57
N PHE A 9 55.61 -7.92 -12.43
CA PHE A 9 54.96 -8.58 -11.27
C PHE A 9 54.03 -7.63 -10.51
N SER A 10 54.38 -6.34 -10.40
CA SER A 10 53.48 -5.28 -9.90
C SER A 10 52.31 -5.03 -10.87
N LEU A 11 52.54 -5.05 -12.19
CA LEU A 11 51.47 -4.99 -13.19
C LEU A 11 50.60 -6.25 -13.17
N LEU A 12 51.15 -7.45 -12.99
CA LEU A 12 50.38 -8.70 -12.93
C LEU A 12 49.59 -8.85 -11.62
N LEU A 13 50.11 -8.34 -10.50
CA LEU A 13 49.38 -8.29 -9.22
C LEU A 13 48.27 -7.21 -9.26
N SER A 14 48.54 -6.08 -9.92
CA SER A 14 47.55 -5.06 -10.27
C SER A 14 46.51 -5.58 -11.27
N LEU A 15 46.89 -6.40 -12.25
CA LEU A 15 46.01 -6.97 -13.26
C LEU A 15 45.15 -8.13 -12.70
N MET A 16 45.64 -8.87 -11.70
CA MET A 16 44.84 -9.86 -10.96
C MET A 16 43.86 -9.21 -9.97
N MET A 17 44.12 -7.99 -9.50
CA MET A 17 43.13 -7.17 -8.78
C MET A 17 42.20 -6.39 -9.71
N LEU A 18 42.58 -6.17 -10.98
CA LEU A 18 41.75 -5.49 -11.99
C LEU A 18 40.66 -6.40 -12.60
N ILE A 19 40.74 -7.73 -12.44
CA ILE A 19 39.73 -8.66 -13.00
C ILE A 19 38.40 -8.63 -12.22
N THR A 20 38.29 -7.88 -11.12
CA THR A 20 37.00 -7.59 -10.46
C THR A 20 36.59 -6.11 -10.49
N ALA A 21 37.38 -5.22 -11.10
CA ALA A 21 36.99 -3.84 -11.37
C ALA A 21 36.42 -3.75 -12.79
N LEU A 22 35.23 -4.32 -13.00
CA LEU A 22 34.39 -3.89 -14.10
C LEU A 22 34.13 -2.37 -13.92
N PRO A 23 34.23 -1.55 -14.98
CA PRO A 23 33.79 -0.17 -14.91
C PRO A 23 32.34 -0.16 -14.40
N MET A 24 32.05 0.82 -13.53
CA MET A 24 30.74 1.01 -12.93
C MET A 24 29.65 0.90 -13.99
N ALA A 25 28.93 -0.21 -13.98
CA ALA A 25 27.56 -0.15 -14.41
C ALA A 25 26.90 0.89 -13.51
N SER A 26 26.21 1.85 -14.12
CA SER A 26 25.14 2.61 -13.45
C SER A 26 24.42 1.69 -12.48
N ALA A 27 24.11 2.19 -11.27
CA ALA A 27 23.40 1.45 -10.24
C ALA A 27 22.38 0.52 -10.92
N PRO A 28 22.56 -0.82 -10.86
CA PRO A 28 21.66 -1.73 -11.54
C PRO A 28 20.25 -1.35 -11.15
N ALA A 29 19.46 -0.99 -12.15
CA ALA A 29 18.08 -0.66 -11.93
C ALA A 29 17.37 -1.95 -11.51
N TYR A 30 16.74 -1.91 -10.35
CA TYR A 30 16.10 -3.06 -9.76
C TYR A 30 14.60 -2.82 -9.79
N ALA A 31 13.94 -3.44 -10.76
CA ALA A 31 12.51 -3.57 -10.77
C ALA A 31 12.05 -4.20 -9.44
N LYS A 32 10.95 -3.69 -8.90
CA LYS A 32 10.10 -4.43 -7.97
C LYS A 32 9.87 -5.80 -8.63
N SER A 33 10.25 -6.89 -7.98
CA SER A 33 9.78 -8.18 -8.46
C SER A 33 8.29 -8.22 -8.16
N ASP A 34 7.45 -8.55 -9.14
CA ASP A 34 6.00 -8.71 -8.96
C ASP A 34 5.65 -9.70 -7.81
N ASP A 35 6.64 -10.49 -7.35
CA ASP A 35 6.54 -11.45 -6.25
C ASP A 35 7.04 -10.94 -4.86
N ALA A 36 7.34 -9.64 -4.70
CA ALA A 36 7.84 -9.12 -3.41
C ALA A 36 6.68 -8.91 -2.41
N ILE A 37 6.80 -9.51 -1.23
CA ILE A 37 5.83 -9.39 -0.14
C ILE A 37 5.97 -8.00 0.50
N PRO A 38 4.94 -7.14 0.43
CA PRO A 38 4.99 -5.82 1.05
C PRO A 38 4.96 -5.96 2.59
N ILE A 39 5.71 -5.10 3.26
CA ILE A 39 5.71 -4.97 4.73
C ILE A 39 5.48 -3.50 5.06
N SER A 40 4.42 -3.25 5.82
CA SER A 40 3.98 -1.93 6.24
C SER A 40 3.93 -1.79 7.76
N THR A 41 3.85 -2.88 8.52
CA THR A 41 3.72 -2.82 9.99
C THR A 41 4.80 -3.61 10.75
N PRO A 42 5.02 -3.32 12.05
CA PRO A 42 5.86 -4.15 12.92
C PRO A 42 5.43 -5.62 12.99
N GLU A 43 4.13 -5.88 13.01
CA GLU A 43 3.57 -7.24 13.10
C GLU A 43 3.86 -8.04 11.82
N GLU A 44 3.71 -7.41 10.65
CA GLU A 44 4.06 -8.03 9.37
C GLU A 44 5.57 -8.32 9.27
N LEU A 45 6.41 -7.38 9.72
CA LEU A 45 7.85 -7.59 9.78
C LEU A 45 8.21 -8.81 10.64
N ASP A 46 7.54 -8.96 11.78
CA ASP A 46 7.80 -10.08 12.68
C ASP A 46 7.27 -11.40 12.14
N THR A 47 6.02 -11.42 11.67
CA THR A 47 5.30 -12.65 11.33
C THR A 47 5.63 -13.15 9.92
N LEU A 48 5.55 -12.30 8.90
CA LEU A 48 5.72 -12.70 7.50
C LEU A 48 7.16 -13.12 7.20
N VAL A 49 8.14 -12.36 7.70
CA VAL A 49 9.56 -12.67 7.46
C VAL A 49 9.96 -13.97 8.15
N ARG A 50 9.44 -14.23 9.36
CA ARG A 50 9.70 -15.50 10.06
C ARG A 50 8.99 -16.68 9.41
N ALA A 51 7.80 -16.48 8.85
CA ALA A 51 7.06 -17.52 8.15
C ALA A 51 7.72 -17.91 6.82
N ASN A 52 8.40 -16.97 6.16
CA ASN A 52 9.03 -17.20 4.86
C ASN A 52 10.48 -16.66 4.80
N LEU A 53 11.41 -17.35 5.46
CA LEU A 53 12.81 -16.94 5.53
C LEU A 53 13.56 -16.88 4.17
N ALA A 54 12.99 -17.48 3.12
CA ALA A 54 13.54 -17.44 1.75
C ALA A 54 12.79 -16.44 0.84
N GLY A 55 11.79 -15.74 1.37
CA GLY A 55 10.95 -14.82 0.62
C GLY A 55 11.66 -13.53 0.20
N ASN A 56 11.04 -12.82 -0.75
CA ASN A 56 11.44 -11.48 -1.15
C ASN A 56 10.50 -10.50 -0.46
N PHE A 57 11.05 -9.57 0.31
CA PHE A 57 10.29 -8.60 1.10
C PHE A 57 10.66 -7.18 0.71
N ILE A 58 9.67 -6.30 0.70
CA ILE A 58 9.85 -4.88 0.40
C ILE A 58 9.10 -4.02 1.42
N LEU A 59 9.75 -3.01 2.00
CA LEU A 59 9.06 -2.05 2.84
C LEU A 59 8.23 -1.08 1.99
N THR A 60 6.99 -0.82 2.42
CA THR A 60 6.11 0.17 1.79
C THR A 60 6.01 1.47 2.60
N GLN A 61 6.44 1.46 3.87
CA GLN A 61 6.55 2.62 4.74
C GLN A 61 7.63 2.43 5.81
N ASP A 62 7.91 3.50 6.58
CA ASP A 62 8.75 3.41 7.77
C ASP A 62 8.07 2.53 8.83
N ILE A 63 8.84 1.68 9.50
CA ILE A 63 8.35 0.81 10.58
C ILE A 63 8.91 1.31 11.91
N ASP A 64 8.04 1.56 12.89
CA ASP A 64 8.45 1.88 14.27
C ASP A 64 8.20 0.71 15.21
N LEU A 65 9.27 0.16 15.80
CA LEU A 65 9.22 -0.96 16.73
C LEU A 65 9.04 -0.55 18.20
N THR A 66 9.01 0.75 18.51
CA THR A 66 9.07 1.26 19.89
C THR A 66 7.88 0.76 20.72
N ASP A 67 6.66 0.98 20.25
CA ASP A 67 5.44 0.55 20.95
C ASP A 67 5.23 -0.95 20.84
N TYR A 68 5.55 -1.53 19.67
CA TYR A 68 5.48 -2.97 19.42
C TYR A 68 6.29 -3.79 20.43
N LEU A 69 7.51 -3.33 20.78
CA LEU A 69 8.41 -4.00 21.72
C LEU A 69 8.21 -3.58 23.19
N SER A 70 7.37 -2.57 23.44
CA SER A 70 7.11 -2.04 24.79
C SER A 70 6.30 -3.00 25.66
N ALA A 71 6.25 -2.76 26.98
CA ALA A 71 5.46 -3.59 27.89
C ALA A 71 3.96 -3.49 27.57
N GLY A 72 3.36 -4.60 27.16
CA GLY A 72 1.95 -4.66 26.72
C GLY A 72 1.77 -4.57 25.20
N GLY A 73 2.83 -4.29 24.44
CA GLY A 73 2.80 -4.34 22.98
C GLY A 73 2.78 -5.79 22.44
N PRO A 74 2.31 -6.00 21.19
CA PRO A 74 2.19 -7.35 20.61
C PRO A 74 3.51 -8.12 20.53
N GLY A 75 4.62 -7.41 20.29
CA GLY A 75 5.98 -7.98 20.22
C GLY A 75 6.70 -8.11 21.56
N TYR A 76 6.01 -7.87 22.69
CA TYR A 76 6.66 -7.82 24.00
C TYR A 76 7.24 -9.18 24.42
N ASN A 77 8.57 -9.27 24.44
CA ASN A 77 9.29 -10.49 24.81
C ASN A 77 9.88 -10.41 26.24
N GLY A 78 9.05 -10.09 27.24
CA GLY A 78 9.45 -10.07 28.65
C GLY A 78 10.60 -9.10 28.97
N GLY A 79 10.71 -8.00 28.22
CA GLY A 79 11.77 -6.99 28.35
C GLY A 79 13.10 -7.34 27.67
N ALA A 80 13.20 -8.51 27.03
CA ALA A 80 14.36 -8.88 26.19
C ALA A 80 14.35 -8.17 24.82
N GLY A 81 13.22 -7.58 24.43
CA GLY A 81 13.03 -6.92 23.14
C GLY A 81 13.03 -7.92 21.97
N TRP A 82 13.33 -7.40 20.78
CA TRP A 82 13.31 -8.11 19.51
C TRP A 82 14.03 -9.46 19.59
N GLN A 83 13.37 -10.51 19.11
CA GLN A 83 13.96 -11.84 18.93
C GLN A 83 14.66 -11.87 17.56
N PRO A 84 15.99 -12.02 17.48
CA PRO A 84 16.68 -12.02 16.19
C PRO A 84 16.10 -13.05 15.20
N ILE A 85 15.88 -12.64 13.94
CA ILE A 85 15.42 -13.54 12.87
C ILE A 85 16.57 -14.44 12.46
N ASN A 86 16.41 -15.74 12.64
CA ASN A 86 17.48 -16.69 12.38
C ASN A 86 17.36 -17.28 10.97
N ASP A 87 18.50 -17.47 10.31
CA ASP A 87 18.61 -18.23 9.05
C ASP A 87 17.90 -17.59 7.83
N PHE A 88 17.88 -16.26 7.74
CA PHE A 88 17.28 -15.56 6.60
C PHE A 88 18.10 -15.80 5.32
N ARG A 89 17.43 -16.17 4.23
CA ARG A 89 17.99 -16.58 2.93
C ARG A 89 17.45 -15.78 1.74
N GLY A 90 16.45 -14.94 2.00
CA GLY A 90 15.73 -14.20 0.99
C GLY A 90 16.34 -12.85 0.63
N ILE A 91 15.49 -12.00 0.04
CA ILE A 91 15.79 -10.60 -0.26
C ILE A 91 14.99 -9.74 0.71
N PHE A 92 15.64 -8.79 1.38
CA PHE A 92 14.98 -7.78 2.18
C PHE A 92 15.34 -6.40 1.64
N ASP A 93 14.40 -5.77 0.96
CA ASP A 93 14.54 -4.44 0.38
C ASP A 93 13.86 -3.42 1.27
N GLY A 94 14.65 -2.56 1.91
CA GLY A 94 14.11 -1.44 2.68
C GLY A 94 13.38 -0.41 1.80
N ASN A 95 13.54 -0.45 0.47
CA ASN A 95 12.97 0.51 -0.47
C ASN A 95 13.29 1.97 -0.09
N GLY A 96 14.37 2.19 0.67
CA GLY A 96 14.79 3.45 1.25
C GLY A 96 13.99 3.92 2.46
N TYR A 97 13.12 3.09 3.03
CA TYR A 97 12.46 3.29 4.33
C TYR A 97 13.35 2.82 5.49
N THR A 98 12.89 3.15 6.69
CA THR A 98 13.58 2.91 7.95
C THR A 98 12.84 1.92 8.84
N ILE A 99 13.61 1.14 9.60
CA ILE A 99 13.14 0.45 10.79
C ILE A 99 13.67 1.20 12.01
N ASN A 100 12.75 1.75 12.78
CA ASN A 100 13.00 2.63 13.91
C ASN A 100 12.82 1.87 15.23
N GLY A 101 13.60 2.24 16.25
CA GLY A 101 13.37 1.79 17.62
C GLY A 101 13.67 0.32 17.90
N LEU A 102 14.53 -0.34 17.10
CA LEU A 102 14.91 -1.73 17.35
C LEU A 102 15.64 -1.85 18.71
N TYR A 103 14.97 -2.41 19.71
CA TYR A 103 15.55 -2.74 21.02
C TYR A 103 15.72 -4.25 21.17
N SER A 104 16.92 -4.71 21.54
CA SER A 104 17.20 -6.13 21.85
C SER A 104 18.26 -6.23 22.95
N ASN A 105 17.89 -6.75 24.13
CA ASN A 105 18.78 -6.87 25.28
C ASN A 105 18.95 -8.32 25.74
N ARG A 106 19.94 -8.99 25.14
CA ARG A 106 20.18 -10.44 25.24
C ARG A 106 21.64 -10.73 25.61
N PRO A 107 22.14 -10.28 26.77
CA PRO A 107 23.57 -10.29 27.12
C PRO A 107 24.21 -11.68 27.22
N ASN A 108 23.39 -12.74 27.22
CA ASN A 108 23.83 -14.13 27.30
C ASN A 108 23.66 -14.91 25.98
N GLN A 109 23.05 -14.32 24.94
CA GLN A 109 22.80 -14.98 23.65
C GLN A 109 23.81 -14.54 22.60
N ASN A 110 24.19 -15.47 21.73
CA ASN A 110 25.00 -15.18 20.56
C ASN A 110 24.11 -14.81 19.37
N PHE A 111 24.68 -14.23 18.31
CA PHE A 111 24.00 -13.92 17.05
C PHE A 111 22.84 -12.95 17.25
N VAL A 112 23.16 -11.72 17.65
CA VAL A 112 22.15 -10.72 18.01
C VAL A 112 22.19 -9.54 17.04
N GLY A 113 21.03 -9.17 16.52
CA GLY A 113 20.72 -8.08 15.60
C GLY A 113 19.24 -8.16 15.18
N LEU A 114 18.83 -7.40 14.16
CA LEU A 114 17.54 -7.66 13.49
C LEU A 114 17.50 -9.10 12.97
N PHE A 115 18.56 -9.48 12.25
CA PHE A 115 18.86 -10.85 11.85
C PHE A 115 19.93 -11.46 12.75
N ALA A 116 19.76 -12.71 13.16
CA ALA A 116 20.80 -13.47 13.83
C ALA A 116 21.89 -13.89 12.83
N ILE A 117 21.46 -14.53 11.74
CA ILE A 117 22.30 -15.17 10.73
C ILE A 117 21.68 -14.94 9.36
N LEU A 118 22.47 -14.38 8.44
CA LEU A 118 22.16 -14.36 7.00
C LEU A 118 22.70 -15.62 6.31
N ARG A 119 22.05 -16.08 5.24
CA ARG A 119 22.51 -17.23 4.43
C ARG A 119 22.22 -17.05 2.95
N GLU A 120 23.21 -16.58 2.21
CA GLU A 120 23.06 -16.20 0.81
C GLU A 120 22.00 -15.10 0.62
N ALA A 121 21.75 -14.33 1.68
CA ALA A 121 20.69 -13.33 1.72
C ALA A 121 21.15 -12.00 1.12
N LYS A 122 20.17 -11.21 0.67
CA LYS A 122 20.41 -9.88 0.12
C LYS A 122 19.62 -8.85 0.92
N ILE A 123 20.32 -8.02 1.68
CA ILE A 123 19.73 -6.90 2.39
C ILE A 123 20.11 -5.63 1.67
N ARG A 124 19.13 -4.79 1.32
CA ARG A 124 19.41 -3.56 0.58
C ARG A 124 18.51 -2.40 0.94
N ASN A 125 18.98 -1.18 0.67
CA ASN A 125 18.22 0.07 0.77
C ASN A 125 17.53 0.27 2.13
N LEU A 126 18.12 -0.24 3.21
CA LEU A 126 17.48 -0.29 4.52
C LEU A 126 18.18 0.66 5.50
N GLY A 127 17.42 1.59 6.06
CA GLY A 127 17.83 2.38 7.21
C GLY A 127 17.41 1.73 8.52
N MET A 128 18.28 1.74 9.53
CA MET A 128 17.93 1.38 10.89
C MET A 128 18.30 2.52 11.84
N VAL A 129 17.32 3.07 12.56
CA VAL A 129 17.50 4.26 13.41
C VAL A 129 17.01 3.97 14.83
N GLY A 130 17.69 4.53 15.83
CA GLY A 130 17.35 4.29 17.24
C GLY A 130 17.63 2.84 17.67
N VAL A 131 18.62 2.19 17.06
CA VAL A 131 18.98 0.80 17.36
C VAL A 131 19.63 0.72 18.74
N GLU A 132 19.13 -0.16 19.60
CA GLU A 132 19.73 -0.50 20.89
C GLU A 132 19.87 -2.01 21.03
N VAL A 133 21.04 -2.54 20.65
CA VAL A 133 21.30 -3.98 20.62
C VAL A 133 22.40 -4.36 21.61
N ARG A 134 22.10 -5.33 22.48
CA ARG A 134 23.05 -5.94 23.42
C ARG A 134 23.03 -7.45 23.31
N GLY A 135 24.18 -8.06 23.03
CA GLY A 135 24.35 -9.52 22.93
C GLY A 135 25.56 -10.06 23.69
N LYS A 136 25.88 -11.34 23.48
CA LYS A 136 27.10 -11.99 23.99
C LYS A 136 28.19 -12.05 22.92
N ASP A 137 27.99 -12.85 21.88
CA ASP A 137 28.95 -13.04 20.77
C ASP A 137 28.26 -12.81 19.43
N PHE A 138 29.02 -12.35 18.45
CA PHE A 138 28.52 -12.00 17.12
C PHE A 138 27.30 -11.07 17.18
N VAL A 139 27.57 -9.82 17.52
CA VAL A 139 26.53 -8.81 17.72
C VAL A 139 26.67 -7.71 16.68
N GLY A 140 25.58 -7.38 16.00
CA GLY A 140 25.46 -6.25 15.09
C GLY A 140 24.07 -5.63 15.17
N GLY A 141 23.92 -4.37 14.78
CA GLY A 141 22.58 -3.77 14.72
C GLY A 141 21.70 -4.43 13.66
N LEU A 142 22.25 -4.65 12.46
CA LEU A 142 21.54 -5.30 11.36
C LEU A 142 21.60 -6.82 11.47
N ALA A 143 22.81 -7.39 11.60
CA ALA A 143 22.99 -8.83 11.64
C ALA A 143 24.04 -9.28 12.66
N GLY A 144 23.80 -10.40 13.34
CA GLY A 144 24.83 -11.06 14.13
C GLY A 144 25.99 -11.53 13.25
N VAL A 145 25.68 -12.31 12.20
CA VAL A 145 26.66 -12.78 11.21
C VAL A 145 26.10 -12.81 9.77
N ALA A 146 27.01 -12.57 8.82
CA ALA A 146 26.84 -12.82 7.38
C ALA A 146 27.95 -13.79 6.92
N PRO A 147 27.83 -15.10 7.18
CA PRO A 147 28.93 -16.05 7.13
C PRO A 147 29.28 -16.55 5.72
N ASN A 148 28.48 -16.27 4.69
CA ASN A 148 28.70 -16.77 3.32
C ASN A 148 29.20 -15.66 2.39
N PRO A 149 30.08 -15.98 1.42
CA PRO A 149 30.53 -15.01 0.42
C PRO A 149 29.40 -14.42 -0.45
N SER A 150 28.28 -15.14 -0.59
CA SER A 150 27.10 -14.71 -1.34
C SER A 150 26.16 -13.80 -0.56
N ASP A 151 26.36 -13.63 0.75
CA ASP A 151 25.60 -12.66 1.54
C ASP A 151 25.93 -11.24 1.04
N THR A 152 24.91 -10.40 0.81
CA THR A 152 25.10 -9.02 0.38
C THR A 152 24.34 -8.04 1.26
N ILE A 153 25.01 -6.97 1.65
CA ILE A 153 24.44 -5.82 2.34
C ILE A 153 24.81 -4.59 1.52
N PHE A 154 23.81 -3.94 0.94
CA PHE A 154 24.02 -2.89 -0.05
C PHE A 154 23.15 -1.66 0.24
N ASN A 155 23.74 -0.47 0.28
CA ASN A 155 22.97 0.76 0.53
C ASN A 155 22.19 0.70 1.86
N CYS A 156 22.82 0.20 2.92
CA CYS A 156 22.20 0.06 4.23
C CYS A 156 22.90 0.96 5.26
N TYR A 157 22.16 1.37 6.29
CA TYR A 157 22.76 2.09 7.40
C TYR A 157 22.17 1.76 8.76
N VAL A 158 23.00 1.87 9.80
CA VAL A 158 22.61 1.62 11.19
C VAL A 158 23.04 2.77 12.09
N LYS A 159 22.10 3.33 12.86
CA LYS A 159 22.31 4.41 13.82
C LYS A 159 21.82 3.99 15.21
N GLY A 160 22.67 4.13 16.23
CA GLY A 160 22.29 3.80 17.60
C GLY A 160 23.45 3.32 18.50
N GLN A 161 23.19 2.28 19.28
CA GLN A 161 24.09 1.70 20.28
C GLN A 161 24.16 0.18 20.07
N VAL A 162 25.38 -0.37 19.98
CA VAL A 162 25.58 -1.82 19.89
C VAL A 162 26.62 -2.26 20.92
N ALA A 163 26.25 -3.21 21.77
CA ALA A 163 27.08 -3.71 22.85
C ALA A 163 27.17 -5.24 22.84
N GLY A 164 28.34 -5.79 23.13
CA GLY A 164 28.50 -7.24 23.28
C GLY A 164 29.69 -7.63 24.13
N ASN A 165 30.00 -8.93 24.21
CA ASN A 165 31.16 -9.40 24.96
C ASN A 165 32.38 -9.62 24.07
N THR A 166 32.23 -10.31 22.95
CA THR A 166 33.36 -10.86 22.18
C THR A 166 33.53 -10.21 20.81
N THR A 167 32.66 -10.51 19.84
CA THR A 167 32.72 -9.99 18.48
C THR A 167 31.55 -9.05 18.23
N VAL A 168 31.83 -7.77 18.01
CA VAL A 168 30.80 -6.73 17.89
C VAL A 168 31.10 -5.78 16.74
N GLY A 169 30.14 -5.59 15.84
CA GLY A 169 30.16 -4.53 14.83
C GLY A 169 28.96 -3.61 15.02
N GLY A 170 29.05 -2.36 14.58
CA GLY A 170 27.86 -1.49 14.58
C GLY A 170 26.78 -1.98 13.62
N MET A 171 27.17 -2.55 12.47
CA MET A 171 26.24 -3.13 11.49
C MET A 171 26.20 -4.65 11.57
N VAL A 172 27.36 -5.32 11.48
CA VAL A 172 27.45 -6.79 11.47
C VAL A 172 28.51 -7.28 12.45
N GLY A 173 28.22 -8.28 13.27
CA GLY A 173 29.23 -8.88 14.15
C GLY A 173 30.39 -9.50 13.36
N GLN A 174 30.11 -10.44 12.47
CA GLN A 174 31.09 -11.04 11.55
C GLN A 174 30.56 -11.08 10.11
N SER A 175 31.40 -10.71 9.13
CA SER A 175 31.03 -10.77 7.71
C SER A 175 32.07 -11.50 6.87
N THR A 176 31.61 -12.47 6.08
CA THR A 176 32.29 -13.10 4.94
C THR A 176 31.72 -12.60 3.60
N GLY A 177 30.53 -12.01 3.62
CA GLY A 177 29.85 -11.47 2.44
C GLY A 177 30.35 -10.09 1.99
N LEU A 178 29.65 -9.51 1.02
CA LEU A 178 29.88 -8.15 0.52
C LEU A 178 29.07 -7.14 1.32
N ILE A 179 29.73 -6.14 1.88
CA ILE A 179 29.12 -4.91 2.40
C ILE A 179 29.56 -3.77 1.51
N ARG A 180 28.61 -3.10 0.85
CA ARG A 180 28.91 -2.04 -0.11
C ARG A 180 27.99 -0.84 0.07
N GLN A 181 28.53 0.36 -0.13
CA GLN A 181 27.77 1.61 -0.07
C GLN A 181 26.96 1.71 1.22
N SER A 182 27.56 1.35 2.35
CA SER A 182 26.86 1.18 3.61
C SER A 182 27.59 1.90 4.74
N TYR A 183 26.87 2.32 5.77
CA TYR A 183 27.51 3.03 6.89
C TYR A 183 26.93 2.72 8.26
N SER A 184 27.75 2.92 9.30
CA SER A 184 27.26 2.88 10.68
C SER A 184 27.68 4.12 11.46
N SER A 185 26.71 4.69 12.17
CA SER A 185 26.93 5.74 13.17
C SER A 185 26.74 5.21 14.60
N CYS A 186 26.71 3.89 14.76
CA CYS A 186 26.53 3.27 16.06
C CYS A 186 27.72 3.52 16.98
N ASN A 187 27.44 3.85 18.24
CA ASN A 187 28.44 3.73 19.28
C ASN A 187 28.55 2.25 19.66
N VAL A 188 29.76 1.69 19.54
CA VAL A 188 30.01 0.26 19.68
C VAL A 188 30.89 -0.02 20.90
N SER A 189 30.49 -1.00 21.72
CA SER A 189 31.27 -1.43 22.87
C SER A 189 31.36 -2.95 23.00
N ALA A 190 32.55 -3.45 23.38
CA ALA A 190 32.70 -4.84 23.83
C ALA A 190 33.84 -5.04 24.82
N ILE A 191 33.96 -6.26 25.38
CA ILE A 191 34.87 -6.57 26.50
C ILE A 191 35.85 -7.76 26.30
N ARG A 192 35.99 -8.38 25.12
CA ARG A 192 36.95 -9.49 24.89
C ARG A 192 37.74 -9.53 23.58
N PHE A 193 37.14 -9.62 22.39
CA PHE A 193 37.90 -9.97 21.17
C PHE A 193 38.00 -8.87 20.12
N ASP A 194 36.95 -8.66 19.31
CA ASP A 194 37.02 -7.87 18.08
C ASP A 194 35.86 -6.88 18.03
N VAL A 195 36.20 -5.60 17.90
CA VAL A 195 35.20 -4.53 17.86
C VAL A 195 35.49 -3.58 16.72
N GLY A 196 34.51 -3.42 15.84
CA GLY A 196 34.55 -2.46 14.74
C GLY A 196 33.34 -1.56 14.73
N GLY A 197 33.48 -0.34 14.21
CA GLY A 197 32.33 0.54 14.02
C GLY A 197 31.34 0.00 12.98
N LEU A 198 31.81 -0.73 11.96
CA LEU A 198 30.95 -1.37 10.95
C LEU A 198 30.90 -2.89 11.19
N VAL A 199 32.06 -3.54 11.20
CA VAL A 199 32.19 -5.00 11.32
C VAL A 199 33.18 -5.38 12.42
N GLY A 200 32.82 -6.31 13.30
CA GLY A 200 33.75 -6.86 14.29
C GLY A 200 34.88 -7.67 13.63
N SER A 201 34.51 -8.80 13.03
CA SER A 201 35.43 -9.73 12.33
C SER A 201 35.11 -9.83 10.85
N HIS A 202 36.10 -9.51 10.00
CA HIS A 202 35.90 -9.38 8.55
C HIS A 202 36.71 -10.41 7.76
N TYR A 203 36.02 -11.20 6.95
CA TYR A 203 36.53 -12.23 6.05
C TYR A 203 36.14 -11.99 4.58
N GLY A 204 35.30 -10.98 4.30
CA GLY A 204 34.68 -10.73 3.01
C GLY A 204 35.19 -9.47 2.32
N GLN A 205 34.24 -8.67 1.80
CA GLN A 205 34.52 -7.43 1.08
C GLN A 205 33.76 -6.26 1.71
N ILE A 206 34.45 -5.17 2.02
CA ILE A 206 33.86 -3.89 2.43
C ILE A 206 34.30 -2.82 1.44
N TRP A 207 33.36 -2.34 0.62
CA TRP A 207 33.63 -1.37 -0.45
C TRP A 207 32.79 -0.11 -0.26
N GLU A 208 33.36 1.06 -0.56
CA GLU A 208 32.63 2.34 -0.58
C GLU A 208 31.81 2.56 0.71
N SER A 209 32.37 2.26 1.88
CA SER A 209 31.61 2.22 3.14
C SER A 209 32.30 3.02 4.24
N TYR A 210 31.53 3.50 5.22
CA TYR A 210 32.11 4.37 6.24
C TYR A 210 31.50 4.26 7.64
N THR A 211 32.20 4.80 8.63
CA THR A 211 31.71 4.90 10.01
C THR A 211 31.94 6.28 10.63
N THR A 212 31.00 6.67 11.48
CA THR A 212 31.07 7.90 12.27
C THR A 212 30.91 7.67 13.77
N GLY A 213 30.36 6.52 14.18
CA GLY A 213 30.14 6.18 15.57
C GLY A 213 31.41 5.82 16.33
N ASN A 214 31.40 6.00 17.65
CA ASN A 214 32.57 5.77 18.50
C ASN A 214 32.73 4.29 18.84
N VAL A 215 33.97 3.81 18.96
CA VAL A 215 34.31 2.45 19.37
C VAL A 215 35.04 2.48 20.71
N THR A 216 34.50 1.83 21.74
CA THR A 216 35.09 1.84 23.09
C THR A 216 35.24 0.43 23.66
N THR A 217 36.46 0.08 24.09
CA THR A 217 36.79 -1.25 24.61
C THR A 217 37.66 -1.17 25.88
N PRO A 218 37.17 -1.58 27.07
CA PRO A 218 37.92 -1.44 28.33
C PRO A 218 38.97 -2.54 28.56
N THR A 219 39.00 -3.59 27.75
CA THR A 219 39.80 -4.82 27.96
C THR A 219 40.46 -5.29 26.65
N ASN A 220 41.25 -6.37 26.71
CA ASN A 220 42.25 -6.82 25.73
C ASN A 220 41.74 -7.16 24.30
N ILE A 221 41.27 -6.15 23.56
CA ILE A 221 40.55 -6.23 22.29
C ILE A 221 41.33 -5.64 21.10
N CYS A 222 41.08 -6.17 19.90
CA CYS A 222 41.31 -5.47 18.62
C CYS A 222 40.16 -4.48 18.34
N ALA A 223 40.45 -3.18 18.40
CA ALA A 223 39.47 -2.12 18.18
C ALA A 223 39.83 -1.33 16.92
N GLY A 224 38.90 -1.26 15.95
CA GLY A 224 39.06 -0.43 14.76
C GLY A 224 37.84 0.46 14.52
N GLY A 225 38.04 1.65 13.97
CA GLY A 225 36.93 2.55 13.68
C GLY A 225 35.97 1.98 12.62
N LEU A 226 36.46 1.23 11.64
CA LEU A 226 35.65 0.51 10.65
C LEU A 226 35.56 -0.98 10.99
N VAL A 227 36.72 -1.64 11.14
CA VAL A 227 36.83 -3.09 11.32
C VAL A 227 37.69 -3.45 12.53
N GLY A 228 37.20 -4.34 13.39
CA GLY A 228 38.00 -4.85 14.52
C GLY A 228 39.21 -5.67 14.04
N ARG A 229 38.96 -6.79 13.36
CA ARG A 229 40.01 -7.60 12.71
C ARG A 229 39.66 -7.95 11.26
N ASN A 230 40.61 -7.69 10.37
CA ASN A 230 40.56 -8.01 8.94
C ASN A 230 41.36 -9.29 8.68
N TYR A 231 40.75 -10.35 8.14
CA TYR A 231 41.37 -11.67 7.99
C TYR A 231 41.91 -11.94 6.58
N ARG A 232 42.49 -13.13 6.38
CA ARG A 232 43.01 -13.59 5.09
C ARG A 232 41.95 -13.51 4.00
N ASP A 233 42.38 -13.09 2.81
CA ASP A 233 41.56 -12.99 1.58
C ASP A 233 40.41 -11.96 1.66
N SER A 234 40.34 -11.19 2.74
CA SER A 234 39.39 -10.09 2.88
C SER A 234 39.91 -8.78 2.28
N SER A 235 38.99 -7.91 1.84
CA SER A 235 39.33 -6.64 1.19
C SER A 235 38.52 -5.46 1.75
N ILE A 236 39.21 -4.40 2.15
CA ILE A 236 38.63 -3.10 2.47
C ILE A 236 39.08 -2.12 1.39
N LEU A 237 38.13 -1.58 0.63
CA LEU A 237 38.38 -0.71 -0.51
C LEU A 237 37.53 0.55 -0.41
N ASP A 238 38.11 1.70 -0.74
CA ASP A 238 37.42 2.98 -0.83
C ASP A 238 36.54 3.27 0.39
N SER A 239 37.10 3.12 1.60
CA SER A 239 36.31 3.16 2.84
C SER A 239 36.95 4.04 3.91
N TYR A 240 36.16 4.56 4.83
CA TYR A 240 36.70 5.49 5.83
C TYR A 240 36.05 5.46 7.21
N ALA A 241 36.80 5.91 8.22
CA ALA A 241 36.33 6.01 9.61
C ALA A 241 36.63 7.38 10.23
N THR A 242 35.64 7.95 10.90
CA THR A 242 35.74 9.28 11.54
C THR A 242 35.48 9.28 13.05
N GLY A 243 34.89 8.20 13.59
CA GLY A 243 34.56 8.08 15.00
C GLY A 243 35.78 7.90 15.92
N HIS A 244 35.63 8.26 17.20
CA HIS A 244 36.68 8.06 18.20
C HIS A 244 36.86 6.57 18.51
N VAL A 245 38.12 6.10 18.56
CA VAL A 245 38.46 4.72 18.92
C VAL A 245 39.26 4.72 20.22
N SER A 246 38.70 4.10 21.27
CA SER A 246 39.37 3.90 22.56
C SER A 246 39.47 2.41 22.87
N GLY A 247 40.69 1.90 23.09
CA GLY A 247 40.89 0.47 23.30
C GLY A 247 42.08 0.07 24.14
N ASN A 248 42.27 -1.23 24.36
CA ASN A 248 43.31 -1.76 25.25
C ASN A 248 44.50 -2.41 24.55
N SER A 249 44.28 -3.20 23.48
CA SER A 249 45.32 -4.11 22.93
C SER A 249 45.86 -3.69 21.57
N MET A 250 45.06 -3.81 20.50
CA MET A 250 45.45 -3.43 19.15
C MET A 250 44.42 -2.45 18.63
N ILE A 251 44.82 -1.21 18.39
CA ILE A 251 43.88 -0.11 18.21
C ILE A 251 44.25 0.64 16.94
N GLY A 252 43.34 0.67 15.97
CA GLY A 252 43.54 1.39 14.72
C GLY A 252 42.42 2.38 14.45
N GLY A 253 42.72 3.50 13.81
CA GLY A 253 41.69 4.44 13.40
C GLY A 253 40.70 3.84 12.39
N LEU A 254 41.17 2.98 11.48
CA LEU A 254 40.34 2.22 10.52
C LEU A 254 40.22 0.76 10.94
N VAL A 255 41.35 0.07 11.12
CA VAL A 255 41.41 -1.39 11.38
C VAL A 255 42.22 -1.69 12.62
N GLY A 256 41.64 -2.41 13.58
CA GLY A 256 42.36 -2.81 14.80
C GLY A 256 43.56 -3.71 14.51
N SER A 257 43.33 -4.80 13.78
CA SER A 257 44.38 -5.73 13.33
C SER A 257 44.13 -6.20 11.90
N ASN A 258 45.12 -6.05 11.01
CA ASN A 258 45.11 -6.63 9.67
C ASN A 258 45.91 -7.96 9.66
N ASN A 259 45.23 -9.06 9.39
CA ASN A 259 45.77 -10.40 9.39
C ASN A 259 45.62 -11.04 8.01
N GLN A 260 46.47 -10.63 7.08
CA GLN A 260 46.55 -11.15 5.70
C GLN A 260 45.43 -10.67 4.76
N GLY A 261 44.68 -9.63 5.13
CA GLY A 261 43.74 -8.95 4.25
C GLY A 261 44.36 -7.74 3.54
N SER A 262 43.61 -7.19 2.59
CA SER A 262 43.97 -6.00 1.81
C SER A 262 43.21 -4.77 2.30
N ILE A 263 43.89 -3.64 2.40
CA ILE A 263 43.32 -2.33 2.71
C ILE A 263 43.79 -1.35 1.64
N VAL A 264 42.87 -0.77 0.88
CA VAL A 264 43.17 0.00 -0.33
C VAL A 264 42.31 1.26 -0.39
N SER A 265 42.89 2.38 -0.82
CA SER A 265 42.19 3.66 -1.00
C SER A 265 41.34 4.08 0.20
N SER A 266 41.80 3.83 1.42
CA SER A 266 40.97 3.98 2.62
C SER A 266 41.59 4.94 3.63
N TYR A 267 40.79 5.59 4.46
CA TYR A 267 41.35 6.54 5.43
C TYR A 267 40.68 6.59 6.80
N ALA A 268 41.40 7.10 7.79
CA ALA A 268 40.86 7.40 9.11
C ALA A 268 41.22 8.81 9.58
N LYS A 269 40.27 9.49 10.24
CA LYS A 269 40.54 10.78 10.91
C LYS A 269 40.09 10.84 12.37
N GLY A 270 39.41 9.81 12.87
CA GLY A 270 38.96 9.78 14.26
C GLY A 270 40.11 9.70 15.27
N ARG A 271 39.95 10.33 16.43
CA ARG A 271 40.92 10.27 17.53
C ARG A 271 41.11 8.81 17.97
N VAL A 272 42.37 8.36 18.08
CA VAL A 272 42.69 7.01 18.56
C VAL A 272 43.33 7.11 19.94
N GLN A 273 42.87 6.32 20.91
CA GLN A 273 43.35 6.36 22.29
C GLN A 273 43.53 4.96 22.86
N LYS A 274 44.65 4.75 23.55
CA LYS A 274 44.88 3.54 24.34
C LYS A 274 44.54 3.74 25.82
N THR A 275 43.91 2.74 26.42
CA THR A 275 43.61 2.66 27.86
C THR A 275 44.65 1.85 28.63
N ASN A 276 45.43 1.03 27.93
CA ASN A 276 46.55 0.28 28.48
C ASN A 276 47.87 0.77 27.86
N PRO A 277 48.86 1.20 28.66
CA PRO A 277 50.15 1.67 28.16
C PRO A 277 50.89 0.68 27.26
N LEU A 278 50.68 -0.62 27.44
CA LEU A 278 51.30 -1.71 26.66
C LEU A 278 50.56 -2.02 25.35
N GLY A 279 49.40 -1.41 25.10
CA GLY A 279 48.65 -1.57 23.87
C GLY A 279 49.38 -1.00 22.65
N ILE A 280 49.23 -1.68 21.52
CA ILE A 280 49.67 -1.26 20.19
C ILE A 280 48.59 -0.36 19.61
N ILE A 281 49.01 0.81 19.13
CA ILE A 281 48.12 1.84 18.58
C ILE A 281 48.67 2.29 17.23
N GLY A 282 47.78 2.56 16.29
CA GLY A 282 48.11 3.13 15.00
C GLY A 282 47.04 4.09 14.50
N GLY A 283 47.46 5.11 13.77
CA GLY A 283 46.55 6.09 13.17
C GLY A 283 45.55 5.50 12.18
N LEU A 284 45.96 4.52 11.37
CA LEU A 284 45.09 3.79 10.43
C LEU A 284 44.88 2.33 10.87
N VAL A 285 45.97 1.57 10.93
CA VAL A 285 46.00 0.16 11.33
C VAL A 285 46.78 0.00 12.64
N GLY A 286 46.18 -0.68 13.62
CA GLY A 286 46.79 -0.94 14.92
C GLY A 286 47.93 -1.96 14.84
N ALA A 287 47.67 -3.15 14.29
CA ALA A 287 48.67 -4.20 14.10
C ALA A 287 48.54 -4.89 12.74
N VAL A 288 49.65 -5.41 12.20
CA VAL A 288 49.69 -6.15 10.93
C VAL A 288 50.40 -7.49 11.13
N SER A 289 49.75 -8.61 10.80
CA SER A 289 50.32 -9.97 10.81
C SER A 289 50.38 -10.61 9.41
N GLY A 290 50.48 -9.76 8.39
CA GLY A 290 50.50 -10.09 6.96
C GLY A 290 49.44 -9.30 6.19
N GLY A 291 49.45 -9.36 4.86
CA GLY A 291 48.53 -8.61 3.99
C GLY A 291 49.14 -7.31 3.49
N THR A 292 48.31 -6.44 2.90
CA THR A 292 48.75 -5.17 2.30
C THR A 292 47.93 -3.99 2.82
N THR A 293 48.56 -2.81 2.79
CA THR A 293 47.88 -1.54 3.03
C THR A 293 48.44 -0.54 2.04
N GLU A 294 47.64 -0.20 1.04
CA GLU A 294 48.07 0.55 -0.14
C GLU A 294 47.20 1.79 -0.31
N ARG A 295 47.81 2.92 -0.72
CA ARG A 295 47.11 4.18 -1.03
C ARG A 295 46.11 4.61 0.05
N SER A 296 46.44 4.34 1.31
CA SER A 296 45.56 4.50 2.46
C SER A 296 46.22 5.36 3.53
N TYR A 297 45.44 6.23 4.18
CA TYR A 297 45.98 7.38 4.91
C TYR A 297 45.31 7.60 6.26
N TRP A 298 46.01 8.23 7.19
CA TRP A 298 45.37 8.79 8.39
C TRP A 298 45.78 10.24 8.62
N ASP A 299 44.87 10.99 9.24
CA ASP A 299 45.17 12.35 9.69
C ASP A 299 45.96 12.32 11.01
N ILE A 300 47.20 12.79 10.99
CA ILE A 300 48.11 12.73 12.15
C ILE A 300 47.56 13.58 13.32
N GLN A 301 47.07 14.78 13.04
CA GLN A 301 46.64 15.71 14.07
C GLN A 301 45.32 15.29 14.72
N THR A 302 44.31 14.93 13.92
CA THR A 302 42.99 14.57 14.46
C THR A 302 42.98 13.19 15.11
N SER A 303 43.76 12.24 14.57
CA SER A 303 43.94 10.92 15.19
C SER A 303 44.79 10.96 16.47
N THR A 304 45.60 12.02 16.61
CA THR A 304 46.66 12.18 17.62
C THR A 304 47.76 11.10 17.54
N GLN A 305 47.95 10.48 16.36
CA GLN A 305 48.92 9.40 16.16
C GLN A 305 49.96 9.75 15.08
N GLU A 306 51.23 9.71 15.47
CA GLU A 306 52.37 9.92 14.57
C GLU A 306 52.75 8.68 13.74
N ALA A 307 52.25 7.49 14.14
CA ALA A 307 52.63 6.21 13.54
C ALA A 307 51.43 5.28 13.35
N SER A 308 51.59 4.30 12.47
CA SER A 308 50.63 3.21 12.24
C SER A 308 51.34 1.97 11.72
N ALA A 309 50.78 0.78 11.96
CA ALA A 309 51.33 -0.47 11.43
C ALA A 309 51.20 -0.59 9.89
N GLY A 310 50.29 0.18 9.27
CA GLY A 310 50.09 0.23 7.83
C GLY A 310 49.48 1.57 7.39
N GLY A 311 49.65 1.91 6.11
CA GLY A 311 49.21 3.18 5.53
C GLY A 311 50.26 4.29 5.67
N THR A 312 49.89 5.51 5.27
CA THR A 312 50.76 6.70 5.35
C THR A 312 50.07 7.83 6.11
N GLY A 313 50.74 8.36 7.14
CA GLY A 313 50.25 9.51 7.89
C GLY A 313 50.35 10.79 7.07
N LYS A 314 49.32 11.61 7.14
CA LYS A 314 49.23 12.90 6.45
C LYS A 314 48.80 13.97 7.43
N SER A 315 49.32 15.17 7.23
CA SER A 315 48.84 16.33 7.97
C SER A 315 47.37 16.61 7.63
N THR A 316 46.61 17.25 8.51
CA THR A 316 45.24 17.72 8.21
C THR A 316 45.17 18.53 6.92
N THR A 317 46.15 19.40 6.66
CA THR A 317 46.22 20.16 5.41
C THR A 317 46.36 19.24 4.19
N GLU A 318 47.25 18.25 4.25
CA GLU A 318 47.39 17.27 3.17
C GLU A 318 46.13 16.41 3.01
N MET A 319 45.49 15.98 4.09
CA MET A 319 44.25 15.20 4.05
C MET A 319 43.08 15.98 3.42
N LYS A 320 43.13 17.31 3.46
CA LYS A 320 42.17 18.21 2.81
C LYS A 320 42.63 18.70 1.42
N THR A 321 43.71 18.15 0.89
CA THR A 321 44.25 18.49 -0.43
C THR A 321 44.08 17.33 -1.41
N GLN A 322 43.30 17.51 -2.48
CA GLN A 322 42.98 16.45 -3.44
C GLN A 322 44.22 15.81 -4.07
N SER A 323 45.28 16.59 -4.38
CA SER A 323 46.52 16.06 -4.95
C SER A 323 47.31 15.15 -4.00
N THR A 324 46.92 15.01 -2.72
CA THR A 324 47.48 13.99 -1.83
C THR A 324 47.08 12.58 -2.24
N PHE A 325 45.95 12.46 -2.94
CA PHE A 325 45.28 11.21 -3.29
C PHE A 325 45.38 10.93 -4.80
N GLU A 326 46.58 11.09 -5.40
CA GLU A 326 46.79 11.04 -6.86
C GLU A 326 46.25 9.75 -7.53
N ASP A 327 46.23 8.64 -6.80
CA ASP A 327 45.78 7.32 -7.27
C ASP A 327 44.31 7.00 -6.89
N TRP A 328 43.53 7.97 -6.44
CA TRP A 328 42.10 7.81 -6.12
C TRP A 328 41.23 8.31 -7.26
N ASP A 329 40.07 7.68 -7.44
CA ASP A 329 39.10 8.05 -8.46
C ASP A 329 38.15 9.16 -7.94
N PHE A 330 38.43 10.40 -8.33
CA PHE A 330 37.59 11.56 -8.00
C PHE A 330 36.48 11.86 -9.02
N ASN A 331 36.35 11.04 -10.06
CA ASN A 331 35.26 11.19 -11.01
C ASN A 331 34.03 10.44 -10.49
N ASP A 332 34.25 9.21 -10.04
CA ASP A 332 33.15 8.28 -9.81
C ASP A 332 33.05 7.77 -8.36
N VAL A 333 34.15 7.72 -7.60
CA VAL A 333 34.16 7.19 -6.21
C VAL A 333 34.20 8.28 -5.15
N TRP A 334 35.15 9.21 -5.26
CA TRP A 334 35.46 10.21 -4.23
C TRP A 334 35.14 11.63 -4.69
N ALA A 335 34.79 12.50 -3.76
CA ALA A 335 34.68 13.94 -3.96
C ALA A 335 35.23 14.69 -2.75
N MET A 336 35.53 15.98 -2.90
CA MET A 336 35.97 16.85 -1.79
C MET A 336 35.22 18.17 -1.84
N ALA A 337 34.69 18.60 -0.70
CA ALA A 337 33.91 19.83 -0.58
C ALA A 337 33.99 20.35 0.85
N GLU A 338 33.94 21.67 1.03
CA GLU A 338 33.89 22.31 2.35
C GLU A 338 32.67 21.87 3.17
N SER A 339 31.54 21.54 2.52
CA SER A 339 30.36 20.97 3.17
C SER A 339 30.62 19.63 3.88
N HIS A 340 31.71 18.95 3.52
CA HIS A 340 32.17 17.70 4.13
C HIS A 340 33.51 17.90 4.87
N ASP A 341 33.71 19.09 5.45
CA ASP A 341 34.91 19.46 6.20
C ASP A 341 36.20 19.41 5.33
N GLY A 342 36.06 19.45 4.01
CA GLY A 342 37.17 19.43 3.06
C GLY A 342 37.90 18.10 2.95
N TYR A 343 37.46 17.03 3.62
CA TYR A 343 38.02 15.68 3.46
C TYR A 343 37.39 14.95 2.26
N PRO A 344 38.04 13.91 1.71
CA PRO A 344 37.40 13.02 0.75
C PRO A 344 36.14 12.39 1.33
N TYR A 345 35.04 12.45 0.59
CA TYR A 345 33.81 11.74 0.91
C TYR A 345 33.35 10.94 -0.31
N LEU A 346 32.55 9.91 -0.06
CA LEU A 346 32.11 9.00 -1.10
C LEU A 346 30.98 9.64 -1.91
N ILE A 347 31.11 9.63 -3.22
CA ILE A 347 30.18 10.28 -4.15
C ILE A 347 28.74 9.80 -3.93
N TRP A 348 28.55 8.49 -3.73
CA TRP A 348 27.22 7.90 -3.57
C TRP A 348 26.44 8.49 -2.38
N THR A 349 27.11 9.02 -1.34
CA THR A 349 26.41 9.57 -0.16
C THR A 349 25.67 10.87 -0.46
N VAL A 350 26.00 11.52 -1.58
CA VAL A 350 25.34 12.75 -2.06
C VAL A 350 24.71 12.55 -3.44
N THR A 351 24.69 11.32 -3.97
CA THR A 351 23.98 11.01 -5.20
C THR A 351 22.54 10.64 -4.83
N PRO A 352 21.51 11.29 -5.39
CA PRO A 352 20.13 10.83 -5.20
C PRO A 352 20.00 9.37 -5.63
N THR A 353 19.30 8.58 -4.85
CA THR A 353 18.96 7.19 -5.17
C THR A 353 17.47 7.12 -5.47
N ILE A 354 17.12 6.53 -6.62
CA ILE A 354 15.74 6.18 -6.96
C ILE A 354 15.51 4.75 -6.47
N TYR A 355 14.67 4.61 -5.44
CA TYR A 355 14.34 3.35 -4.79
C TYR A 355 13.21 2.61 -5.51
N SER A 356 12.18 3.33 -5.95
CA SER A 356 11.14 2.80 -6.84
C SER A 356 11.15 3.52 -8.18
N GLN A 357 11.14 2.72 -9.25
CA GLN A 357 11.08 3.20 -10.63
C GLN A 357 9.62 3.41 -11.03
N PRO A 358 9.34 4.29 -12.01
CA PRO A 358 8.02 4.33 -12.60
C PRO A 358 7.76 3.02 -13.35
N GLU A 359 6.52 2.56 -13.34
CA GLU A 359 6.12 1.30 -13.96
C GLU A 359 5.39 1.56 -15.29
N ASP A 360 5.56 0.64 -16.24
CA ASP A 360 4.83 0.67 -17.51
C ASP A 360 3.32 0.59 -17.24
N GLN A 361 2.52 1.34 -18.00
CA GLN A 361 1.07 1.31 -17.89
C GLN A 361 0.44 1.06 -19.25
N THR A 362 -0.62 0.26 -19.26
CA THR A 362 -1.50 0.09 -20.42
C THR A 362 -2.90 0.42 -19.99
N ILE A 363 -3.44 1.53 -20.51
CA ILE A 363 -4.75 2.06 -20.14
C ILE A 363 -5.56 2.40 -21.39
N ASN A 364 -6.87 2.57 -21.24
CA ASN A 364 -7.71 3.03 -22.34
C ASN A 364 -7.71 4.55 -22.44
N ALA A 365 -7.93 5.09 -23.64
CA ALA A 365 -8.02 6.52 -23.86
C ALA A 365 -9.12 7.16 -22.97
N GLY A 366 -8.80 8.27 -22.33
CA GLY A 366 -9.66 8.95 -21.36
C GLY A 366 -9.49 8.47 -19.91
N GLU A 367 -8.80 7.36 -19.67
CA GLU A 367 -8.45 6.94 -18.31
C GLU A 367 -7.24 7.72 -17.77
N PRO A 368 -7.15 7.92 -16.44
CA PRO A 368 -5.97 8.51 -15.86
C PRO A 368 -4.77 7.55 -15.93
N ALA A 369 -3.60 8.09 -16.22
CA ALA A 369 -2.31 7.40 -16.01
C ALA A 369 -1.55 8.07 -14.88
N SER A 370 -0.84 7.28 -14.07
CA SER A 370 -0.05 7.81 -12.96
C SER A 370 1.33 7.17 -12.87
N PHE A 371 2.39 7.95 -13.06
CA PHE A 371 3.75 7.49 -12.83
C PHE A 371 4.24 7.99 -11.49
N SER A 372 4.85 7.13 -10.69
CA SER A 372 5.42 7.51 -9.40
C SER A 372 6.85 7.02 -9.23
N VAL A 373 7.63 7.77 -8.47
CA VAL A 373 8.96 7.35 -8.02
C VAL A 373 9.15 7.67 -6.55
N ARG A 374 9.96 6.85 -5.87
CA ARG A 374 10.47 7.15 -4.55
C ARG A 374 11.96 7.38 -4.67
N ALA A 375 12.43 8.54 -4.26
CA ALA A 375 13.84 8.87 -4.30
C ALA A 375 14.26 9.70 -3.09
N SER A 376 15.48 9.50 -2.62
CA SER A 376 16.08 10.30 -1.55
C SER A 376 17.60 10.27 -1.63
N THR A 377 18.25 11.07 -0.80
CA THR A 377 19.70 10.97 -0.57
C THR A 377 19.97 10.15 0.69
N THR A 378 21.20 9.67 0.87
CA THR A 378 21.62 8.93 2.07
C THR A 378 21.46 9.74 3.37
N ALA A 379 21.48 11.07 3.28
CA ALA A 379 21.27 11.98 4.41
C ALA A 379 19.78 12.23 4.74
N GLY A 380 18.86 11.79 3.87
CA GLY A 380 17.44 12.12 3.96
C GLY A 380 17.11 13.53 3.46
N ASP A 381 18.05 14.21 2.80
CA ASP A 381 17.82 15.54 2.24
C ASP A 381 16.80 15.48 1.09
N PRO A 382 15.94 16.49 0.95
CA PRO A 382 14.93 16.54 -0.10
C PRO A 382 15.57 16.57 -1.49
N VAL A 383 14.89 15.94 -2.45
CA VAL A 383 15.27 15.92 -3.86
C VAL A 383 14.22 16.67 -4.69
N ASN A 384 14.63 17.17 -5.85
CA ASN A 384 13.76 17.81 -6.83
C ASN A 384 13.52 16.86 -8.00
N TYR A 385 12.32 16.90 -8.57
CA TYR A 385 11.91 16.06 -9.69
C TYR A 385 11.68 16.92 -10.94
N GLN A 386 11.93 16.34 -12.11
CA GLN A 386 11.50 16.88 -13.40
C GLN A 386 11.13 15.72 -14.33
N TRP A 387 9.84 15.54 -14.60
CA TRP A 387 9.38 14.52 -15.53
C TRP A 387 9.61 14.91 -16.98
N LYS A 388 9.85 13.89 -17.82
CA LYS A 388 10.11 14.00 -19.24
C LYS A 388 9.26 13.00 -20.02
N LYS A 389 8.69 13.45 -21.13
CA LYS A 389 8.02 12.63 -22.15
C LYS A 389 8.93 12.57 -23.37
N ASP A 390 9.36 11.37 -23.76
CA ASP A 390 10.33 11.15 -24.85
C ASP A 390 11.59 12.02 -24.73
N ASN A 391 12.14 12.11 -23.51
CA ASN A 391 13.28 12.95 -23.12
C ASN A 391 13.06 14.48 -23.18
N VAL A 392 11.83 14.95 -23.37
CA VAL A 392 11.48 16.38 -23.33
C VAL A 392 10.80 16.71 -22.01
N ASP A 393 11.26 17.78 -21.33
CA ASP A 393 10.68 18.24 -20.07
C ASP A 393 9.17 18.51 -20.19
N ILE A 394 8.41 17.95 -19.26
CA ILE A 394 6.99 18.28 -19.08
C ILE A 394 6.91 19.50 -18.14
N PRO A 395 6.43 20.66 -18.62
CA PRO A 395 6.40 21.87 -17.80
C PRO A 395 5.58 21.70 -16.52
N GLY A 396 6.17 22.05 -15.37
CA GLY A 396 5.49 22.00 -14.06
C GLY A 396 5.40 20.62 -13.41
N ALA A 397 5.84 19.55 -14.09
CA ALA A 397 5.85 18.21 -13.54
C ALA A 397 7.06 17.99 -12.60
N THR A 398 7.00 18.60 -11.41
CA THR A 398 8.11 18.64 -10.44
C THR A 398 7.85 17.87 -9.15
N LEU A 399 6.80 17.04 -9.12
CA LEU A 399 6.45 16.18 -7.99
C LEU A 399 6.99 14.76 -8.21
N ALA A 400 7.04 13.98 -7.12
CA ALA A 400 7.42 12.57 -7.16
C ALA A 400 6.42 11.68 -7.92
N MET A 401 5.21 12.20 -8.14
CA MET A 401 4.15 11.59 -8.94
C MET A 401 3.79 12.51 -10.11
N LEU A 402 3.60 11.92 -11.29
CA LEU A 402 3.03 12.55 -12.47
C LEU A 402 1.68 11.88 -12.74
N THR A 403 0.61 12.66 -12.71
CA THR A 403 -0.73 12.21 -13.11
C THR A 403 -1.10 12.84 -14.44
N ILE A 404 -1.61 12.02 -15.34
CA ILE A 404 -2.29 12.42 -16.57
C ILE A 404 -3.75 12.11 -16.31
N GLU A 405 -4.57 13.12 -16.05
CA GLU A 405 -5.97 12.94 -15.59
C GLU A 405 -6.86 12.21 -16.61
N ALA A 406 -6.61 12.41 -17.90
CA ALA A 406 -7.29 11.73 -18.99
C ALA A 406 -6.31 11.54 -20.15
N ALA A 407 -5.76 10.33 -20.30
CA ALA A 407 -4.73 10.06 -21.28
C ALA A 407 -5.31 9.99 -22.70
N ALA A 408 -4.76 10.78 -23.62
CA ALA A 408 -5.09 10.69 -25.03
C ALA A 408 -4.11 9.74 -25.75
N ALA A 409 -4.44 9.30 -26.97
CA ALA A 409 -3.51 8.51 -27.79
C ALA A 409 -2.15 9.23 -28.02
N SER A 410 -2.14 10.56 -27.99
CA SER A 410 -0.91 11.37 -28.05
C SER A 410 -0.04 11.27 -26.80
N ASP A 411 -0.55 10.72 -25.69
CA ASP A 411 0.18 10.54 -24.44
C ASP A 411 0.96 9.24 -24.37
N ALA A 412 0.70 8.30 -25.30
CA ALA A 412 1.51 7.10 -25.45
C ALA A 412 2.97 7.47 -25.79
N ALA A 413 3.88 7.21 -24.85
CA ALA A 413 5.28 7.64 -24.91
C ALA A 413 6.10 6.96 -23.82
N ALA A 414 7.42 7.14 -23.85
CA ALA A 414 8.29 6.80 -22.73
C ALA A 414 8.40 7.98 -21.75
N TYR A 415 8.10 7.73 -20.48
CA TYR A 415 8.20 8.68 -19.38
C TYR A 415 9.42 8.38 -18.53
N THR A 416 10.21 9.41 -18.24
CA THR A 416 11.33 9.36 -17.30
C THR A 416 11.26 10.53 -16.34
N VAL A 417 11.93 10.43 -15.20
CA VAL A 417 12.08 11.55 -14.27
C VAL A 417 13.55 11.77 -13.92
N GLU A 418 13.98 13.02 -14.00
CA GLU A 418 15.26 13.44 -13.44
C GLU A 418 15.08 13.81 -11.98
N VAL A 419 15.87 13.17 -11.12
CA VAL A 419 15.92 13.42 -9.68
C VAL A 419 17.23 14.10 -9.35
N SER A 420 17.18 15.30 -8.77
CA SER A 420 18.37 16.09 -8.46
C SER A 420 18.37 16.66 -7.04
N ASN A 421 19.55 16.83 -6.45
CA ASN A 421 19.74 17.57 -5.20
C ASN A 421 20.51 18.88 -5.42
N GLY A 422 20.47 19.41 -6.65
CA GLY A 422 21.21 20.61 -7.06
C GLY A 422 22.70 20.40 -7.32
N THR A 423 23.30 19.31 -6.82
CA THR A 423 24.71 18.97 -7.09
C THR A 423 24.83 17.80 -8.06
N ARG A 424 23.99 16.78 -7.89
CA ARG A 424 23.93 15.60 -8.74
C ARG A 424 22.51 15.35 -9.21
N THR A 425 22.42 14.75 -10.39
CA THR A 425 21.18 14.35 -11.03
C THR A 425 21.30 12.89 -11.45
N VAL A 426 20.23 12.13 -11.23
CA VAL A 426 20.04 10.78 -11.76
C VAL A 426 18.72 10.74 -12.53
N THR A 427 18.64 9.88 -13.54
CA THR A 427 17.41 9.69 -14.33
C THR A 427 16.82 8.32 -14.03
N SER A 428 15.51 8.23 -13.90
CA SER A 428 14.80 6.96 -13.75
C SER A 428 14.98 6.07 -14.98
N GLN A 429 14.61 4.79 -14.84
CA GLN A 429 14.27 3.99 -16.01
C GLN A 429 13.08 4.60 -16.74
N PRO A 430 12.99 4.40 -18.07
CA PRO A 430 11.79 4.76 -18.81
C PRO A 430 10.64 3.83 -18.42
N ALA A 431 9.48 4.42 -18.15
CA ALA A 431 8.20 3.74 -18.07
C ALA A 431 7.40 4.05 -19.35
N THR A 432 6.86 3.04 -19.99
CA THR A 432 6.09 3.16 -21.22
C THR A 432 4.62 3.33 -20.88
N LEU A 433 4.01 4.42 -21.36
CA LEU A 433 2.56 4.53 -21.42
C LEU A 433 2.08 3.95 -22.75
N THR A 434 1.29 2.89 -22.68
CA THR A 434 0.49 2.41 -23.81
C THR A 434 -0.92 2.92 -23.59
N VAL A 435 -1.40 3.78 -24.50
CA VAL A 435 -2.80 4.20 -24.50
C VAL A 435 -3.49 3.39 -25.58
N ASN A 436 -4.28 2.41 -25.16
CA ASN A 436 -5.16 1.71 -26.06
C ASN A 436 -6.19 2.74 -26.54
N PRO A 437 -6.35 2.96 -27.86
CA PRO A 437 -7.60 3.51 -28.33
C PRO A 437 -8.66 2.54 -27.79
N GLY A 438 -9.62 3.03 -27.00
CA GLY A 438 -10.73 2.19 -26.51
C GLY A 438 -11.24 1.35 -27.68
N SER A 439 -11.62 0.10 -27.42
CA SER A 439 -11.71 -0.96 -28.44
C SER A 439 -12.83 -0.79 -29.49
N GLY A 440 -12.87 0.35 -30.18
CA GLY A 440 -13.64 0.64 -31.37
C GLY A 440 -12.64 0.87 -32.51
N GLY A 441 -12.87 0.19 -33.63
CA GLY A 441 -11.91 0.12 -34.73
C GLY A 441 -11.38 1.46 -35.26
N PRO A 442 -10.27 1.45 -36.02
CA PRO A 442 -9.63 2.65 -36.53
C PRO A 442 -10.52 3.33 -37.59
N GLY A 443 -11.03 4.54 -37.31
CA GLY A 443 -11.78 5.30 -38.32
C GLY A 443 -12.15 6.73 -37.97
N ASP A 444 -13.03 6.93 -36.99
CA ASP A 444 -13.70 8.22 -36.80
C ASP A 444 -13.70 8.62 -35.31
N ASP A 445 -13.62 9.94 -35.06
CA ASP A 445 -13.77 10.54 -33.74
C ASP A 445 -15.09 10.07 -33.08
N PRO A 446 -15.13 9.87 -31.75
CA PRO A 446 -16.35 9.44 -31.08
C PRO A 446 -17.49 10.42 -31.36
N ILE A 447 -18.68 9.89 -31.62
CA ILE A 447 -19.89 10.67 -31.88
C ILE A 447 -20.30 11.35 -30.57
N GLU A 448 -20.22 12.68 -30.57
CA GLU A 448 -20.61 13.50 -29.43
C GLU A 448 -22.14 13.50 -29.23
N ILE A 449 -22.57 13.22 -28.01
CA ILE A 449 -23.97 13.25 -27.58
C ILE A 449 -24.17 14.51 -26.75
N TRP A 450 -24.95 15.46 -27.28
CA TRP A 450 -25.24 16.73 -26.63
C TRP A 450 -26.65 16.80 -26.05
N THR A 451 -27.56 15.99 -26.58
CA THR A 451 -29.00 16.07 -26.29
C THR A 451 -29.64 14.70 -26.14
N ALA A 452 -30.85 14.67 -25.57
CA ALA A 452 -31.66 13.45 -25.49
C ALA A 452 -31.95 12.83 -26.87
N ASP A 453 -32.07 13.64 -27.92
CA ASP A 453 -32.27 13.15 -29.28
C ASP A 453 -31.01 12.49 -29.85
N ASP A 454 -29.82 13.02 -29.54
CA ASP A 454 -28.54 12.41 -29.94
C ASP A 454 -28.39 11.04 -29.26
N LEU A 455 -28.68 10.97 -27.96
CA LEU A 455 -28.70 9.70 -27.21
C LEU A 455 -29.72 8.73 -27.80
N ASN A 456 -30.90 9.21 -28.17
CA ASN A 456 -31.91 8.39 -28.83
C ASN A 456 -31.43 7.88 -30.20
N ASN A 457 -30.55 8.59 -30.91
CA ASN A 457 -30.04 8.16 -32.21
C ASN A 457 -29.00 7.05 -32.14
N VAL A 458 -28.41 6.74 -30.98
CA VAL A 458 -27.49 5.61 -30.77
C VAL A 458 -28.09 4.29 -31.28
N ARG A 459 -29.41 4.12 -31.17
CA ARG A 459 -30.13 2.91 -31.64
C ARG A 459 -30.04 2.68 -33.16
N ASN A 460 -29.62 3.69 -33.92
CA ASN A 460 -29.49 3.61 -35.37
C ASN A 460 -28.09 3.16 -35.83
N ASP A 461 -27.13 3.08 -34.92
CA ASP A 461 -25.73 2.73 -35.18
C ASP A 461 -25.12 2.04 -33.95
N LEU A 462 -25.49 0.77 -33.76
CA LEU A 462 -25.27 0.01 -32.52
C LEU A 462 -23.81 -0.43 -32.29
N ASP A 463 -22.94 -0.30 -33.29
CA ASP A 463 -21.49 -0.56 -33.22
C ASP A 463 -20.64 0.72 -33.19
N GLY A 464 -21.28 1.89 -33.14
CA GLY A 464 -20.62 3.20 -33.06
C GLY A 464 -19.91 3.48 -31.73
N SER A 465 -19.02 4.48 -31.72
CA SER A 465 -18.38 5.01 -30.52
C SER A 465 -19.01 6.34 -30.13
N TYR A 466 -19.41 6.48 -28.87
CA TYR A 466 -20.19 7.59 -28.37
C TYR A 466 -19.58 8.19 -27.11
N ILE A 467 -19.67 9.51 -26.98
CA ILE A 467 -19.25 10.25 -25.78
C ILE A 467 -20.28 11.30 -25.38
N LEU A 468 -20.69 11.33 -24.10
CA LEU A 468 -21.53 12.41 -23.60
C LEU A 468 -20.72 13.70 -23.46
N MET A 469 -21.31 14.80 -23.90
CA MET A 469 -20.72 16.15 -23.78
C MET A 469 -21.43 17.04 -22.76
N ASN A 470 -22.60 16.60 -22.28
CA ASN A 470 -23.42 17.28 -21.28
C ASN A 470 -24.24 16.24 -20.50
N ASP A 471 -24.76 16.67 -19.35
CA ASP A 471 -25.82 15.95 -18.67
C ASP A 471 -27.09 15.93 -19.55
N ILE A 472 -27.80 14.80 -19.57
CA ILE A 472 -28.94 14.54 -20.45
C ILE A 472 -30.19 14.29 -19.61
N ASP A 473 -31.21 15.13 -19.76
CA ASP A 473 -32.54 14.89 -19.18
C ASP A 473 -33.46 14.19 -20.19
N LEU A 474 -33.84 12.95 -19.89
CA LEU A 474 -34.79 12.18 -20.69
C LEU A 474 -36.26 12.45 -20.33
N GLY A 475 -36.54 12.99 -19.15
CA GLY A 475 -37.88 13.12 -18.60
C GLY A 475 -38.78 14.05 -19.40
N GLU A 476 -38.20 15.13 -19.95
CA GLU A 476 -38.96 16.10 -20.77
C GLU A 476 -39.47 15.51 -22.08
N THR A 477 -38.62 14.77 -22.80
CA THR A 477 -38.90 14.35 -24.19
C THR A 477 -39.35 12.88 -24.28
N TYR A 478 -38.73 12.01 -23.47
CA TYR A 478 -38.90 10.56 -23.51
C TYR A 478 -39.49 9.97 -22.20
N GLY A 479 -40.04 10.82 -21.34
CA GLY A 479 -40.66 10.45 -20.06
C GLY A 479 -42.06 9.81 -20.18
N ALA A 480 -42.85 9.87 -19.10
CA ALA A 480 -44.13 9.16 -18.97
C ALA A 480 -45.24 9.54 -19.96
N ALA A 481 -45.13 10.67 -20.68
CA ALA A 481 -46.08 11.02 -21.75
C ALA A 481 -45.70 10.40 -23.11
N TYR A 482 -44.46 9.93 -23.27
CA TYR A 482 -43.93 9.41 -24.53
C TYR A 482 -44.43 7.98 -24.81
N ALA A 483 -44.49 7.63 -26.11
CA ALA A 483 -44.90 6.30 -26.59
C ALA A 483 -46.22 5.78 -25.98
N GLY A 484 -47.19 6.66 -25.75
CA GLY A 484 -48.50 6.30 -25.18
C GLY A 484 -48.44 5.86 -23.71
N GLY A 485 -47.47 6.36 -22.95
CA GLY A 485 -47.27 6.00 -21.54
C GLY A 485 -46.18 4.96 -21.29
N ARG A 486 -45.52 4.48 -22.35
CA ARG A 486 -44.47 3.46 -22.25
C ARG A 486 -43.07 4.03 -21.99
N GLY A 487 -42.87 5.32 -22.20
CA GLY A 487 -41.57 5.97 -22.01
C GLY A 487 -40.50 5.51 -23.00
N TRP A 488 -39.25 5.61 -22.56
CA TRP A 488 -38.06 5.26 -23.34
C TRP A 488 -38.19 3.86 -23.95
N GLN A 489 -37.75 3.74 -25.20
CA GLN A 489 -37.58 2.46 -25.85
C GLN A 489 -36.11 2.04 -25.64
N PRO A 490 -35.84 0.91 -24.95
CA PRO A 490 -34.48 0.43 -24.73
C PRO A 490 -33.65 0.40 -26.03
N ILE A 491 -32.36 0.70 -25.93
CA ILE A 491 -31.44 0.66 -27.07
C ILE A 491 -31.12 -0.81 -27.40
N HIS A 492 -31.74 -1.31 -28.48
CA HIS A 492 -31.48 -2.56 -29.19
C HIS A 492 -32.42 -2.61 -30.42
N GLU A 493 -32.15 -3.47 -31.41
CA GLU A 493 -33.09 -3.75 -32.52
C GLU A 493 -33.48 -5.23 -32.54
N GLY A 494 -34.62 -5.57 -31.92
CA GLY A 494 -35.00 -6.97 -31.74
C GLY A 494 -34.00 -7.71 -30.84
N PHE A 495 -33.21 -8.62 -31.42
CA PHE A 495 -32.09 -9.30 -30.72
C PHE A 495 -30.71 -8.77 -31.14
N VAL A 496 -30.66 -7.67 -31.91
CA VAL A 496 -29.41 -6.99 -32.24
C VAL A 496 -29.02 -6.12 -31.05
N GLU A 497 -27.88 -6.46 -30.46
CA GLU A 497 -27.28 -5.84 -29.28
C GLU A 497 -26.42 -4.63 -29.63
N PHE A 498 -26.22 -3.74 -28.65
CA PHE A 498 -25.21 -2.69 -28.75
C PHE A 498 -23.83 -3.33 -28.62
N THR A 499 -22.97 -3.18 -29.62
CA THR A 499 -21.59 -3.72 -29.64
C THR A 499 -20.53 -2.63 -29.67
N GLY A 500 -20.95 -1.36 -29.59
CA GLY A 500 -20.09 -0.20 -29.66
C GLY A 500 -19.51 0.25 -28.32
N ILE A 501 -19.03 1.49 -28.27
CA ILE A 501 -18.49 2.12 -27.05
C ILE A 501 -19.43 3.24 -26.62
N PHE A 502 -19.81 3.26 -25.35
CA PHE A 502 -20.56 4.35 -24.73
C PHE A 502 -19.80 4.89 -23.52
N ASN A 503 -19.17 6.06 -23.70
CA ASN A 503 -18.47 6.78 -22.64
C ASN A 503 -19.36 7.92 -22.11
N GLY A 504 -19.84 7.78 -20.88
CA GLY A 504 -20.62 8.81 -20.19
C GLY A 504 -19.80 10.05 -19.82
N ASN A 505 -18.46 10.00 -19.89
CA ASN A 505 -17.56 11.13 -19.64
C ASN A 505 -17.82 11.84 -18.30
N GLY A 506 -18.31 11.09 -17.31
CA GLY A 506 -18.67 11.60 -15.99
C GLY A 506 -19.97 12.41 -15.95
N HIS A 507 -20.76 12.44 -17.02
CA HIS A 507 -22.05 13.11 -17.10
C HIS A 507 -23.21 12.24 -16.59
N THR A 508 -24.27 12.92 -16.17
CA THR A 508 -25.51 12.31 -15.68
C THR A 508 -26.56 12.19 -16.79
N ILE A 509 -27.30 11.09 -16.81
CA ILE A 509 -28.53 10.89 -17.57
C ILE A 509 -29.69 10.81 -16.56
N SER A 510 -30.57 11.79 -16.53
CA SER A 510 -31.67 11.89 -15.56
C SER A 510 -33.04 11.59 -16.17
N GLY A 511 -34.00 11.21 -15.32
CA GLY A 511 -35.42 11.13 -15.71
C GLY A 511 -35.75 9.99 -16.68
N LEU A 512 -34.95 8.92 -16.68
CA LEU A 512 -35.21 7.73 -17.49
C LEU A 512 -36.49 7.03 -17.00
N TYR A 513 -37.57 7.13 -17.78
CA TYR A 513 -38.83 6.45 -17.50
C TYR A 513 -39.09 5.34 -18.53
N ILE A 514 -39.33 4.11 -18.07
CA ILE A 514 -39.73 2.97 -18.90
C ILE A 514 -40.88 2.21 -18.22
N ASN A 515 -42.00 2.02 -18.92
CA ASN A 515 -43.15 1.27 -18.39
C ASN A 515 -43.63 0.22 -19.41
N ARG A 516 -42.98 -0.95 -19.36
CA ARG A 516 -43.13 -2.06 -20.31
C ARG A 516 -43.27 -3.40 -19.58
N PRO A 517 -44.30 -3.60 -18.73
CA PRO A 517 -44.42 -4.73 -17.81
C PRO A 517 -44.56 -6.11 -18.47
N ASP A 518 -44.71 -6.15 -19.79
CA ASP A 518 -44.83 -7.33 -20.64
C ASP A 518 -43.63 -7.55 -21.59
N GLU A 519 -42.59 -6.71 -21.51
CA GLU A 519 -41.40 -6.80 -22.38
C GLU A 519 -40.16 -7.30 -21.61
N LEU A 520 -39.29 -8.03 -22.32
CA LEU A 520 -37.99 -8.49 -21.84
C LEU A 520 -36.89 -7.51 -22.23
N TYR A 521 -35.73 -7.59 -21.57
CA TYR A 521 -34.53 -6.81 -21.90
C TYR A 521 -34.75 -5.30 -21.74
N VAL A 522 -35.02 -4.89 -20.52
CA VAL A 522 -35.47 -3.52 -20.21
C VAL A 522 -34.39 -2.77 -19.43
N GLY A 523 -34.00 -1.61 -19.94
CA GLY A 523 -33.04 -0.65 -19.36
C GLY A 523 -32.78 0.47 -20.35
N LEU A 524 -31.84 1.38 -20.07
CA LEU A 524 -31.36 2.34 -21.07
C LEU A 524 -30.92 1.60 -22.34
N PHE A 525 -30.09 0.57 -22.14
CA PHE A 525 -29.76 -0.47 -23.10
C PHE A 525 -30.58 -1.73 -22.81
N GLY A 526 -31.19 -2.30 -23.84
CA GLY A 526 -31.85 -3.60 -23.67
C GLY A 526 -30.82 -4.73 -23.59
N LEU A 527 -29.86 -4.71 -24.52
CA LEU A 527 -28.81 -5.70 -24.69
C LEU A 527 -27.47 -5.01 -24.96
N VAL A 528 -26.49 -5.23 -24.08
CA VAL A 528 -25.08 -4.85 -24.27
C VAL A 528 -24.33 -6.10 -24.72
N GLY A 529 -23.79 -6.10 -25.93
CA GLY A 529 -23.15 -7.22 -26.61
C GLY A 529 -21.72 -7.49 -26.14
N THR A 530 -21.15 -8.64 -26.52
CA THR A 530 -19.85 -9.13 -26.01
C THR A 530 -18.68 -8.14 -26.18
N ASP A 531 -18.67 -7.39 -27.27
CA ASP A 531 -17.60 -6.44 -27.60
C ASP A 531 -17.89 -5.02 -27.10
N ALA A 532 -19.05 -4.78 -26.48
CA ALA A 532 -19.40 -3.45 -26.02
C ALA A 532 -18.71 -3.05 -24.72
N GLU A 533 -18.42 -1.75 -24.62
CA GLU A 533 -17.93 -1.09 -23.41
C GLU A 533 -18.88 0.06 -23.05
N VAL A 534 -19.49 0.00 -21.86
CA VAL A 534 -20.35 1.07 -21.33
C VAL A 534 -19.76 1.57 -20.02
N PHE A 535 -19.30 2.81 -19.97
CA PHE A 535 -18.61 3.30 -18.79
C PHE A 535 -18.75 4.80 -18.53
N ASN A 536 -18.38 5.25 -17.33
CA ASN A 536 -18.37 6.66 -16.90
C ASN A 536 -19.73 7.39 -17.01
N ALA A 537 -20.86 6.67 -16.97
CA ALA A 537 -22.18 7.27 -17.01
C ALA A 537 -22.86 7.17 -15.64
N ARG A 538 -23.61 8.19 -15.22
CA ARG A 538 -24.49 8.09 -14.05
C ARG A 538 -25.95 8.21 -14.49
N LEU A 539 -26.80 7.28 -14.08
CA LEU A 539 -28.24 7.35 -14.31
C LEU A 539 -28.92 7.77 -13.01
N GLU A 540 -29.61 8.90 -13.04
CA GLU A 540 -30.26 9.47 -11.86
C GLU A 540 -31.78 9.51 -12.02
N ASP A 541 -32.50 9.21 -10.93
CA ASP A 541 -33.96 9.23 -10.89
C ASP A 541 -34.61 8.37 -11.99
N VAL A 542 -34.15 7.12 -12.12
CA VAL A 542 -34.76 6.17 -13.07
C VAL A 542 -36.06 5.61 -12.51
N ASP A 543 -37.07 5.42 -13.37
CA ASP A 543 -38.30 4.68 -13.06
C ASP A 543 -38.52 3.65 -14.17
N VAL A 544 -38.05 2.43 -13.92
CA VAL A 544 -37.98 1.35 -14.91
C VAL A 544 -38.84 0.18 -14.49
N THR A 545 -39.82 -0.18 -15.33
CA THR A 545 -40.72 -1.32 -15.14
C THR A 545 -40.68 -2.23 -16.37
N GLY A 546 -40.34 -3.51 -16.16
CA GLY A 546 -40.25 -4.54 -17.21
C GLY A 546 -40.83 -5.91 -16.79
N ASP A 547 -40.76 -6.92 -17.67
CA ASP A 547 -41.07 -8.31 -17.33
C ASP A 547 -39.86 -9.05 -16.75
N ALA A 548 -38.87 -9.39 -17.59
CA ALA A 548 -37.65 -10.04 -17.12
C ALA A 548 -36.39 -9.55 -17.82
N TYR A 549 -35.26 -9.68 -17.11
CA TYR A 549 -33.98 -9.05 -17.45
C TYR A 549 -34.13 -7.52 -17.47
N VAL A 550 -34.29 -6.96 -16.28
CA VAL A 550 -34.57 -5.53 -16.09
C VAL A 550 -33.49 -4.91 -15.23
N GLY A 551 -32.85 -3.85 -15.73
CA GLY A 551 -31.91 -3.01 -15.01
C GLY A 551 -32.11 -1.54 -15.35
N GLY A 552 -31.61 -0.63 -14.52
CA GLY A 552 -31.65 0.80 -14.87
C GLY A 552 -30.79 1.11 -16.09
N LEU A 553 -29.56 0.57 -16.12
CA LEU A 553 -28.66 0.73 -17.26
C LEU A 553 -28.91 -0.34 -18.34
N ALA A 554 -28.91 -1.62 -17.97
CA ALA A 554 -28.93 -2.72 -18.92
C ALA A 554 -29.93 -3.82 -18.56
N GLY A 555 -30.67 -4.33 -19.54
CA GLY A 555 -31.45 -5.56 -19.37
C GLY A 555 -30.53 -6.78 -19.21
N ILE A 556 -29.71 -7.06 -20.24
CA ILE A 556 -28.61 -8.04 -20.22
C ILE A 556 -27.31 -7.37 -20.66
N THR A 557 -26.20 -7.73 -20.02
CA THR A 557 -24.86 -7.42 -20.53
C THR A 557 -24.02 -8.67 -20.77
N LEU A 558 -23.52 -8.80 -21.99
CA LEU A 558 -22.48 -9.74 -22.43
C LEU A 558 -21.11 -9.06 -22.46
N GLY A 559 -21.08 -7.74 -22.67
CA GLY A 559 -19.89 -6.90 -22.66
C GLY A 559 -19.61 -6.29 -21.28
N SER A 560 -18.72 -5.30 -21.26
CA SER A 560 -18.22 -4.71 -20.01
C SER A 560 -19.01 -3.46 -19.60
N ILE A 561 -19.28 -3.35 -18.30
CA ILE A 561 -19.81 -2.13 -17.67
C ILE A 561 -18.84 -1.68 -16.58
N SER A 562 -18.41 -0.42 -16.59
CA SER A 562 -17.56 0.08 -15.52
C SER A 562 -17.80 1.54 -15.13
N LYS A 563 -17.38 1.95 -13.92
CA LYS A 563 -17.43 3.35 -13.47
C LYS A 563 -18.81 3.99 -13.67
N THR A 564 -19.87 3.23 -13.37
CA THR A 564 -21.25 3.62 -13.65
C THR A 564 -22.12 3.50 -12.41
N GLY A 565 -23.08 4.42 -12.27
CA GLY A 565 -24.02 4.50 -11.16
C GLY A 565 -25.48 4.51 -11.59
N VAL A 566 -26.38 3.94 -10.79
CA VAL A 566 -27.83 4.05 -10.99
C VAL A 566 -28.57 4.37 -9.68
N SER A 567 -29.41 5.39 -9.69
CA SER A 567 -30.38 5.72 -8.63
C SER A 567 -31.83 5.72 -9.15
N GLY A 568 -32.81 5.56 -8.26
CA GLY A 568 -34.24 5.54 -8.62
C GLY A 568 -34.94 4.23 -8.24
N THR A 569 -35.82 3.73 -9.10
CA THR A 569 -36.60 2.51 -8.89
C THR A 569 -36.60 1.61 -10.13
N VAL A 570 -36.35 0.31 -9.92
CA VAL A 570 -36.38 -0.73 -10.95
C VAL A 570 -37.32 -1.85 -10.52
N SER A 571 -38.27 -2.21 -11.37
CA SER A 571 -39.29 -3.22 -11.05
C SER A 571 -39.58 -4.20 -12.18
N GLY A 572 -39.93 -5.43 -11.83
CA GLY A 572 -40.40 -6.42 -12.79
C GLY A 572 -40.68 -7.79 -12.17
N ARG A 573 -40.72 -8.82 -13.02
CA ARG A 573 -41.09 -10.19 -12.61
C ARG A 573 -39.88 -11.06 -12.28
N ASN A 574 -38.84 -11.09 -13.11
CA ASN A 574 -37.73 -12.02 -12.93
C ASN A 574 -36.38 -11.44 -13.41
N TYR A 575 -35.30 -11.72 -12.68
CA TYR A 575 -33.95 -11.18 -12.95
C TYR A 575 -33.95 -9.65 -13.02
N ILE A 576 -34.19 -9.02 -11.87
CA ILE A 576 -34.23 -7.56 -11.73
C ILE A 576 -33.01 -7.10 -10.93
N GLY A 577 -32.25 -6.15 -11.46
CA GLY A 577 -31.13 -5.51 -10.76
C GLY A 577 -31.23 -4.00 -10.81
N GLY A 578 -30.61 -3.29 -9.88
CA GLY A 578 -30.57 -1.83 -9.94
C GLY A 578 -29.77 -1.34 -11.16
N LEU A 579 -28.60 -1.93 -11.42
CA LEU A 579 -27.76 -1.62 -12.57
C LEU A 579 -28.13 -2.48 -13.79
N ALA A 580 -28.11 -3.81 -13.61
CA ALA A 580 -28.32 -4.77 -14.69
C ALA A 580 -29.24 -5.94 -14.29
N GLY A 581 -30.12 -6.37 -15.21
CA GLY A 581 -30.98 -7.53 -14.97
C GLY A 581 -30.19 -8.84 -14.90
N MET A 582 -29.33 -9.09 -15.88
CA MET A 582 -28.43 -10.26 -15.92
C MET A 582 -27.08 -9.92 -16.57
N THR A 583 -26.01 -10.55 -16.10
CA THR A 583 -24.66 -10.36 -16.66
C THR A 583 -23.95 -11.68 -17.04
N PHE A 584 -23.32 -11.66 -18.21
CA PHE A 584 -22.33 -12.64 -18.67
C PHE A 584 -20.93 -12.03 -18.80
N GLY A 585 -20.87 -10.70 -18.98
CA GLY A 585 -19.63 -9.92 -19.02
C GLY A 585 -19.26 -9.33 -17.67
N ASP A 586 -18.21 -8.51 -17.68
CA ASP A 586 -17.63 -7.95 -16.47
C ASP A 586 -18.35 -6.66 -16.04
N ILE A 587 -18.61 -6.53 -14.74
CA ILE A 587 -19.10 -5.30 -14.11
C ILE A 587 -18.09 -4.88 -13.05
N SER A 588 -17.47 -3.72 -13.22
CA SER A 588 -16.43 -3.25 -12.31
C SER A 588 -16.58 -1.80 -11.87
N SER A 589 -16.10 -1.47 -10.66
CA SER A 589 -16.07 -0.08 -10.16
C SER A 589 -17.41 0.64 -10.33
N SER A 590 -18.53 -0.02 -10.02
CA SER A 590 -19.88 0.44 -10.35
C SER A 590 -20.84 0.26 -9.18
N TYR A 591 -21.93 1.02 -9.15
CA TYR A 591 -22.84 1.03 -8.01
C TYR A 591 -24.31 1.16 -8.39
N ALA A 592 -25.18 0.71 -7.47
CA ALA A 592 -26.61 0.93 -7.56
C ALA A 592 -27.20 1.34 -6.21
N VAL A 593 -27.86 2.48 -6.17
CA VAL A 593 -28.67 2.93 -5.04
C VAL A 593 -30.16 2.89 -5.36
N ALA A 594 -30.53 2.34 -6.53
CA ALA A 594 -31.90 2.17 -6.95
C ALA A 594 -32.64 1.09 -6.13
N ASN A 595 -33.89 1.35 -5.78
CA ASN A 595 -34.75 0.37 -5.13
C ASN A 595 -35.23 -0.67 -6.15
N VAL A 596 -35.12 -1.95 -5.79
CA VAL A 596 -35.41 -3.08 -6.68
C VAL A 596 -36.64 -3.84 -6.17
N THR A 597 -37.64 -4.02 -7.04
CA THR A 597 -38.82 -4.85 -6.77
C THR A 597 -38.97 -5.97 -7.81
N SER A 598 -38.91 -7.22 -7.38
CA SER A 598 -39.03 -8.41 -8.23
C SER A 598 -40.09 -9.38 -7.70
N LEU A 599 -40.79 -10.09 -8.58
CA LEU A 599 -41.69 -11.18 -8.17
C LEU A 599 -40.94 -12.52 -7.98
N ALA A 600 -39.77 -12.68 -8.58
CA ALA A 600 -38.95 -13.88 -8.53
C ALA A 600 -37.54 -13.54 -8.04
N ILE A 601 -36.56 -13.39 -8.94
CA ILE A 601 -35.16 -13.10 -8.58
C ILE A 601 -34.88 -11.59 -8.65
N GLY A 602 -34.29 -11.04 -7.59
CA GLY A 602 -33.86 -9.64 -7.52
C GLY A 602 -32.54 -9.45 -6.77
N GLY A 603 -31.69 -8.55 -7.25
CA GLY A 603 -30.46 -8.13 -6.56
C GLY A 603 -30.30 -6.61 -6.58
N GLY A 604 -29.64 -6.03 -5.58
CA GLY A 604 -29.48 -4.57 -5.51
C GLY A 604 -28.71 -3.98 -6.69
N LEU A 605 -27.63 -4.63 -7.11
CA LEU A 605 -26.85 -4.25 -8.31
C LEU A 605 -27.27 -5.09 -9.52
N VAL A 606 -27.23 -6.42 -9.39
CA VAL A 606 -27.45 -7.36 -10.49
C VAL A 606 -28.50 -8.41 -10.12
N GLY A 607 -29.46 -8.66 -11.01
CA GLY A 607 -30.44 -9.72 -10.79
C GLY A 607 -29.82 -11.12 -10.80
N SER A 608 -29.04 -11.47 -11.82
CA SER A 608 -28.32 -12.74 -11.91
C SER A 608 -26.99 -12.63 -12.68
N SER A 609 -25.94 -13.30 -12.21
CA SER A 609 -24.66 -13.43 -12.91
C SER A 609 -24.45 -14.88 -13.38
N THR A 610 -23.61 -15.06 -14.40
CA THR A 610 -23.25 -16.38 -14.95
C THR A 610 -21.79 -16.71 -14.69
N ASN A 611 -21.35 -17.92 -15.05
CA ASN A 611 -20.02 -18.45 -14.78
C ASN A 611 -18.87 -17.83 -15.55
N THR A 612 -19.17 -16.93 -16.49
CA THR A 612 -18.16 -16.13 -17.17
C THR A 612 -18.08 -14.71 -16.63
N ALA A 613 -19.02 -14.29 -15.78
CA ALA A 613 -19.09 -12.92 -15.31
C ALA A 613 -18.17 -12.69 -14.11
N THR A 614 -17.47 -11.56 -14.14
CA THR A 614 -16.78 -10.99 -12.98
C THR A 614 -17.52 -9.75 -12.50
N ILE A 615 -17.92 -9.72 -11.23
CA ILE A 615 -18.43 -8.53 -10.56
C ILE A 615 -17.40 -8.11 -9.52
N GLU A 616 -16.79 -6.95 -9.70
CA GLU A 616 -15.70 -6.52 -8.82
C GLU A 616 -15.69 -5.04 -8.47
N ASN A 617 -15.25 -4.70 -7.26
CA ASN A 617 -15.24 -3.31 -6.81
C ASN A 617 -16.63 -2.68 -7.03
N THR A 618 -17.68 -3.23 -6.44
CA THR A 618 -19.06 -2.74 -6.66
C THR A 618 -19.83 -2.61 -5.37
N TYR A 619 -20.91 -1.82 -5.38
CA TYR A 619 -21.78 -1.76 -4.22
C TYR A 619 -23.25 -1.49 -4.51
N ALA A 620 -24.11 -1.89 -3.56
CA ALA A 620 -25.53 -1.60 -3.60
C ALA A 620 -26.11 -1.09 -2.28
N LEU A 621 -26.87 0.02 -2.34
CA LEU A 621 -27.50 0.65 -1.17
C LEU A 621 -29.04 0.69 -1.26
N GLY A 622 -29.62 0.45 -2.44
CA GLY A 622 -31.07 0.48 -2.63
C GLY A 622 -31.77 -0.72 -1.98
N ALA A 623 -33.02 -0.52 -1.53
CA ALA A 623 -33.80 -1.61 -0.93
C ALA A 623 -34.20 -2.65 -1.98
N VAL A 624 -34.12 -3.94 -1.64
CA VAL A 624 -34.47 -5.07 -2.52
C VAL A 624 -35.66 -5.83 -1.95
N THR A 625 -36.75 -5.93 -2.72
CA THR A 625 -37.91 -6.77 -2.39
C THR A 625 -38.10 -7.82 -3.47
N ALA A 626 -37.91 -9.11 -3.14
CA ALA A 626 -38.05 -10.22 -4.10
C ALA A 626 -38.48 -11.54 -3.46
N ASN A 627 -38.76 -12.57 -4.27
CA ASN A 627 -38.89 -13.94 -3.73
C ASN A 627 -37.50 -14.49 -3.38
N GLN A 628 -36.58 -14.43 -4.34
CA GLN A 628 -35.16 -14.68 -4.14
C GLN A 628 -34.41 -13.35 -4.20
N ALA A 629 -33.80 -12.93 -3.08
CA ALA A 629 -33.29 -11.58 -2.91
C ALA A 629 -31.84 -11.58 -2.41
N GLY A 630 -30.93 -10.91 -3.11
CA GLY A 630 -29.59 -10.60 -2.61
C GLY A 630 -29.40 -9.09 -2.47
N GLY A 631 -28.72 -8.65 -1.41
CA GLY A 631 -28.43 -7.22 -1.25
C GLY A 631 -27.60 -6.65 -2.40
N LEU A 632 -26.69 -7.42 -2.98
CA LEU A 632 -25.90 -7.05 -4.16
C LEU A 632 -26.33 -7.84 -5.41
N VAL A 633 -26.31 -9.19 -5.34
CA VAL A 633 -26.60 -10.06 -6.48
C VAL A 633 -27.70 -11.08 -6.14
N GLY A 634 -28.75 -11.18 -6.95
CA GLY A 634 -29.85 -12.11 -6.69
C GLY A 634 -29.40 -13.58 -6.76
N VAL A 635 -28.87 -14.00 -7.90
CA VAL A 635 -28.21 -15.31 -8.08
C VAL A 635 -26.79 -15.07 -8.58
N ASN A 636 -25.79 -15.53 -7.85
CA ASN A 636 -24.39 -15.43 -8.29
C ASN A 636 -23.98 -16.74 -8.96
N GLY A 637 -23.50 -16.66 -10.20
CA GLY A 637 -23.02 -17.81 -10.95
C GLY A 637 -21.55 -17.74 -11.35
N GLY A 638 -20.81 -16.72 -10.92
CA GLY A 638 -19.43 -16.43 -11.35
C GLY A 638 -18.56 -15.86 -10.23
N VAL A 639 -17.68 -14.91 -10.55
CA VAL A 639 -16.78 -14.28 -9.58
C VAL A 639 -17.42 -13.00 -9.03
N LEU A 640 -17.49 -12.89 -7.70
CA LEU A 640 -17.89 -11.69 -6.99
C LEU A 640 -16.80 -11.30 -5.98
N GLN A 641 -16.17 -10.15 -6.16
CA GLN A 641 -15.02 -9.76 -5.33
C GLN A 641 -15.02 -8.28 -4.93
N ARG A 642 -14.43 -7.98 -3.77
CA ARG A 642 -14.20 -6.60 -3.29
C ARG A 642 -15.45 -5.71 -3.39
N SER A 643 -16.59 -6.24 -2.97
CA SER A 643 -17.90 -5.59 -3.18
C SER A 643 -18.74 -5.62 -1.92
N TYR A 644 -19.71 -4.71 -1.78
CA TYR A 644 -20.54 -4.66 -0.58
C TYR A 644 -22.02 -4.31 -0.80
N ALA A 645 -22.87 -4.69 0.16
CA ALA A 645 -24.28 -4.31 0.19
C ALA A 645 -24.70 -3.70 1.55
N ALA A 646 -25.51 -2.65 1.50
CA ALA A 646 -26.10 -2.03 2.69
C ALA A 646 -27.57 -1.59 2.49
N GLY A 647 -28.22 -2.07 1.43
CA GLY A 647 -29.65 -1.84 1.19
C GLY A 647 -30.53 -2.88 1.89
N ARG A 648 -31.68 -2.47 2.42
CA ARG A 648 -32.62 -3.38 3.10
C ARG A 648 -33.08 -4.50 2.17
N VAL A 649 -32.96 -5.75 2.63
CA VAL A 649 -33.38 -6.94 1.85
C VAL A 649 -34.66 -7.53 2.44
N THR A 650 -35.69 -7.68 1.61
CA THR A 650 -36.97 -8.33 1.94
C THR A 650 -37.24 -9.49 0.99
N GLY A 651 -37.02 -10.71 1.47
CA GLY A 651 -37.23 -11.95 0.73
C GLY A 651 -38.42 -12.76 1.23
N THR A 652 -39.09 -13.53 0.35
CA THR A 652 -40.10 -14.53 0.75
C THR A 652 -39.65 -15.99 0.55
N GLY A 653 -38.48 -16.20 -0.05
CA GLY A 653 -37.86 -17.49 -0.35
C GLY A 653 -36.40 -17.54 0.11
N LEU A 654 -35.46 -17.67 -0.84
CA LEU A 654 -34.01 -17.69 -0.58
C LEU A 654 -33.46 -16.26 -0.60
N TYR A 655 -32.88 -15.78 0.49
CA TYR A 655 -32.36 -14.42 0.54
C TYR A 655 -31.15 -14.29 1.46
N GLY A 656 -30.34 -13.27 1.21
CA GLY A 656 -29.14 -12.96 1.98
C GLY A 656 -28.72 -11.51 1.88
N GLY A 657 -27.87 -11.08 2.82
CA GLY A 657 -27.38 -9.72 2.90
C GLY A 657 -26.51 -9.30 1.71
N LEU A 658 -25.80 -10.23 1.08
CA LEU A 658 -24.95 -9.99 -0.09
C LEU A 658 -25.50 -10.67 -1.34
N VAL A 659 -25.76 -11.98 -1.29
CA VAL A 659 -26.29 -12.77 -2.40
C VAL A 659 -27.53 -13.55 -2.01
N GLY A 660 -28.46 -13.76 -2.93
CA GLY A 660 -29.64 -14.59 -2.66
C GLY A 660 -29.32 -16.09 -2.67
N LEU A 661 -28.63 -16.54 -3.72
CA LEU A 661 -28.25 -17.93 -3.95
C LEU A 661 -26.96 -18.03 -4.80
N MET A 662 -26.10 -19.00 -4.48
CA MET A 662 -25.00 -19.45 -5.34
C MET A 662 -25.51 -20.45 -6.39
N ALA A 663 -25.13 -20.28 -7.66
CA ALA A 663 -25.60 -21.15 -8.74
C ALA A 663 -24.86 -22.49 -8.77
N PHE A 664 -23.54 -22.46 -8.50
CA PHE A 664 -22.67 -23.62 -8.54
C PHE A 664 -21.60 -23.62 -7.44
N PRO A 665 -21.08 -24.79 -7.03
CA PRO A 665 -20.04 -24.89 -5.99
C PRO A 665 -18.68 -24.28 -6.37
N GLU A 666 -18.40 -24.09 -7.65
CA GLU A 666 -17.15 -23.49 -8.16
C GLU A 666 -17.15 -21.96 -8.21
N ASP A 667 -18.31 -21.33 -7.97
CA ASP A 667 -18.47 -19.89 -7.96
C ASP A 667 -17.65 -19.26 -6.82
N ILE A 668 -17.12 -18.06 -7.04
CA ILE A 668 -16.16 -17.42 -6.12
C ILE A 668 -16.78 -16.18 -5.50
N ILE A 669 -16.75 -16.11 -4.17
CA ILE A 669 -16.91 -14.86 -3.43
C ILE A 669 -15.63 -14.63 -2.61
N SER A 670 -15.08 -13.42 -2.69
CA SER A 670 -13.88 -13.04 -1.92
C SER A 670 -13.87 -11.56 -1.56
N ASP A 671 -13.40 -11.22 -0.37
CA ASP A 671 -13.25 -9.83 0.09
C ASP A 671 -14.55 -9.01 -0.04
N CYS A 672 -15.69 -9.67 0.16
CA CYS A 672 -17.01 -9.04 0.07
C CYS A 672 -17.64 -8.86 1.45
N TYR A 673 -18.45 -7.82 1.57
CA TYR A 673 -18.99 -7.38 2.85
C TYR A 673 -20.48 -7.06 2.77
N TRP A 674 -21.21 -7.17 3.87
CA TRP A 674 -22.54 -6.60 3.94
C TRP A 674 -22.84 -6.05 5.32
N ASP A 675 -23.72 -5.07 5.36
CA ASP A 675 -24.20 -4.51 6.61
C ASP A 675 -25.33 -5.37 7.18
N ILE A 676 -25.11 -6.01 8.32
CA ILE A 676 -26.10 -6.92 8.94
C ILE A 676 -27.34 -6.17 9.47
N GLU A 677 -27.20 -4.90 9.85
CA GLU A 677 -28.25 -4.06 10.41
C GLU A 677 -29.05 -3.40 9.28
N ALA A 678 -28.37 -2.75 8.34
CA ALA A 678 -29.02 -2.04 7.23
C ALA A 678 -29.71 -3.00 6.26
N THR A 679 -29.08 -4.15 5.93
CA THR A 679 -29.74 -5.18 5.10
C THR A 679 -30.83 -5.93 5.87
N ASN A 680 -30.76 -5.92 7.21
CA ASN A 680 -31.54 -6.77 8.12
C ASN A 680 -31.36 -8.27 7.83
N GLN A 681 -30.12 -8.68 7.52
CA GLN A 681 -29.77 -10.06 7.20
C GLN A 681 -28.53 -10.53 7.98
N PRO A 682 -28.66 -11.59 8.79
CA PRO A 682 -27.53 -12.12 9.57
C PRO A 682 -26.54 -12.95 8.74
N GLU A 683 -26.92 -13.38 7.55
CA GLU A 683 -26.14 -14.28 6.70
C GLU A 683 -25.92 -13.67 5.31
N ALA A 684 -24.79 -14.00 4.68
CA ALA A 684 -24.42 -13.49 3.35
C ALA A 684 -25.42 -13.93 2.27
N GLY A 685 -25.89 -15.18 2.34
CA GLY A 685 -26.71 -15.81 1.32
C GLY A 685 -26.82 -17.32 1.47
N VAL A 686 -27.59 -17.95 0.59
CA VAL A 686 -27.76 -19.41 0.56
C VAL A 686 -26.59 -20.05 -0.19
N GLU A 687 -26.00 -21.08 0.42
CA GLU A 687 -24.82 -21.82 -0.08
C GLU A 687 -23.52 -20.99 -0.16
N VAL A 688 -23.45 -19.89 0.58
CA VAL A 688 -22.21 -19.12 0.77
C VAL A 688 -21.42 -19.69 1.95
N SER A 689 -20.12 -19.93 1.77
CA SER A 689 -19.27 -20.35 2.88
C SER A 689 -18.99 -19.19 3.84
N SER A 690 -18.92 -19.47 5.14
CA SER A 690 -18.80 -18.43 6.18
C SER A 690 -17.47 -17.65 6.14
N ASP A 691 -16.50 -18.10 5.34
CA ASP A 691 -15.19 -17.48 5.14
C ASP A 691 -15.10 -16.71 3.80
N ALA A 692 -16.11 -16.78 2.93
CA ALA A 692 -16.08 -16.13 1.63
C ALA A 692 -16.48 -14.64 1.66
N ALA A 693 -17.32 -14.25 2.62
CA ALA A 693 -17.76 -12.87 2.83
C ALA A 693 -17.98 -12.59 4.32
N SER A 694 -17.89 -11.32 4.72
CA SER A 694 -18.00 -10.91 6.13
C SER A 694 -19.13 -9.90 6.36
N GLY A 695 -20.00 -10.19 7.33
CA GLY A 695 -21.08 -9.30 7.74
C GLY A 695 -20.70 -8.50 8.97
N TYR A 696 -20.90 -7.18 8.93
CA TYR A 696 -20.58 -6.26 10.03
C TYR A 696 -21.74 -5.32 10.36
N PRO A 697 -21.86 -4.84 11.61
CA PRO A 697 -22.77 -3.75 11.97
C PRO A 697 -22.47 -2.45 11.21
N THR A 698 -23.43 -1.53 11.18
CA THR A 698 -23.32 -0.28 10.39
C THR A 698 -22.11 0.56 10.76
N GLU A 699 -21.82 0.70 12.06
CA GLU A 699 -20.68 1.48 12.53
C GLU A 699 -19.35 0.95 11.97
N GLN A 700 -19.20 -0.37 11.86
CA GLN A 700 -17.98 -1.00 11.33
C GLN A 700 -17.93 -0.94 9.80
N MET A 701 -19.08 -1.08 9.12
CA MET A 701 -19.17 -0.90 7.67
C MET A 701 -18.83 0.52 7.19
N MET A 702 -18.74 1.49 8.10
CA MET A 702 -18.28 2.86 7.84
C MET A 702 -16.83 3.12 8.30
N GLN A 703 -16.06 2.06 8.57
CA GLN A 703 -14.66 2.17 9.01
C GLN A 703 -13.72 1.53 7.99
N GLN A 704 -12.72 2.30 7.54
CA GLN A 704 -11.72 1.85 6.56
C GLN A 704 -11.02 0.54 6.97
N GLU A 705 -10.76 0.36 8.26
CA GLU A 705 -10.10 -0.83 8.82
C GLU A 705 -10.91 -2.13 8.69
N THR A 706 -12.22 -2.06 8.43
CA THR A 706 -13.06 -3.24 8.17
C THR A 706 -12.77 -3.85 6.78
N PHE A 707 -12.34 -3.03 5.82
CA PHE A 707 -12.13 -3.42 4.43
C PHE A 707 -10.66 -3.77 4.16
N THR A 708 -10.11 -4.73 4.91
CA THR A 708 -8.73 -5.19 4.73
C THR A 708 -8.44 -5.63 3.30
N GLY A 709 -7.38 -5.09 2.70
CA GLY A 709 -6.95 -5.41 1.33
C GLY A 709 -7.63 -4.55 0.24
N TRP A 710 -8.58 -3.68 0.60
CA TRP A 710 -9.12 -2.69 -0.33
C TRP A 710 -8.17 -1.52 -0.51
N ASP A 711 -8.14 -0.97 -1.71
CA ASP A 711 -7.32 0.19 -2.06
C ASP A 711 -8.09 1.50 -1.82
N PHE A 712 -7.78 2.16 -0.70
CA PHE A 712 -8.32 3.49 -0.36
C PHE A 712 -7.43 4.65 -0.83
N ASP A 713 -6.30 4.36 -1.45
CA ASP A 713 -5.42 5.38 -2.02
C ASP A 713 -5.88 5.75 -3.44
N THR A 714 -6.45 4.79 -4.18
CA THR A 714 -6.77 4.95 -5.61
C THR A 714 -8.18 4.54 -6.04
N ILE A 715 -8.90 3.70 -5.28
CA ILE A 715 -10.25 3.22 -5.67
C ILE A 715 -11.33 3.77 -4.75
N TRP A 716 -11.21 3.56 -3.45
CA TRP A 716 -12.25 3.81 -2.47
C TRP A 716 -11.95 5.03 -1.58
N ALA A 717 -12.99 5.64 -1.05
CA ALA A 717 -12.93 6.65 -0.01
C ALA A 717 -14.01 6.38 1.04
N ILE A 718 -13.78 6.85 2.26
CA ILE A 718 -14.76 6.89 3.35
C ILE A 718 -14.66 8.27 3.99
N ASP A 719 -15.79 8.95 4.12
CA ASP A 719 -15.87 10.18 4.90
C ASP A 719 -15.99 9.83 6.37
N THR A 720 -15.34 10.62 7.22
CA THR A 720 -15.38 10.44 8.68
C THR A 720 -16.36 11.39 9.37
N GLU A 721 -16.77 12.47 8.68
CA GLU A 721 -17.64 13.51 9.22
C GLU A 721 -18.43 14.21 8.08
N PRO A 722 -19.71 13.83 7.84
CA PRO A 722 -20.41 12.69 8.43
C PRO A 722 -19.79 11.36 7.99
N SER A 723 -19.95 10.31 8.78
CA SER A 723 -19.46 8.98 8.41
C SER A 723 -20.21 8.45 7.18
N SER A 724 -19.49 7.88 6.22
CA SER A 724 -20.08 7.26 5.03
C SER A 724 -19.72 5.77 4.91
N TYR A 725 -20.49 5.01 4.12
CA TYR A 725 -19.99 3.74 3.58
C TYR A 725 -18.84 4.02 2.57
N PRO A 726 -18.04 2.99 2.19
CA PRO A 726 -17.06 3.13 1.12
C PRO A 726 -17.70 3.58 -0.19
N TYR A 727 -17.18 4.64 -0.78
CA TYR A 727 -17.64 5.16 -2.08
C TYR A 727 -16.43 5.31 -3.01
N PHE A 728 -16.62 5.46 -4.32
CA PHE A 728 -15.47 5.54 -5.23
C PHE A 728 -14.86 6.94 -5.26
N LEU A 729 -13.53 7.03 -5.32
CA LEU A 729 -12.82 8.31 -5.45
C LEU A 729 -13.20 9.10 -6.72
N TRP A 730 -13.67 8.41 -7.76
CA TRP A 730 -14.13 9.05 -9.00
C TRP A 730 -15.58 9.60 -8.90
N GLN A 731 -16.34 9.26 -7.84
CA GLN A 731 -17.70 9.76 -7.66
C GLN A 731 -17.70 11.24 -7.22
N PRO A 732 -18.59 12.08 -7.77
CA PRO A 732 -18.82 13.42 -7.24
C PRO A 732 -19.32 13.36 -5.80
N ILE A 733 -18.89 14.30 -4.94
CA ILE A 733 -19.33 14.39 -3.53
C ILE A 733 -20.86 14.59 -3.39
N SER A 734 -21.55 15.00 -4.45
CA SER A 734 -23.01 15.24 -4.48
C SER A 734 -23.85 14.05 -4.98
N ASP A 735 -23.27 12.87 -5.13
CA ASP A 735 -23.93 11.66 -5.69
C ASP A 735 -24.81 10.95 -4.64
N PRO A 736 -26.01 10.44 -4.99
CA PRO A 736 -26.84 9.69 -4.05
C PRO A 736 -26.12 8.44 -3.54
N GLY A 737 -25.88 8.37 -2.23
CA GLY A 737 -25.06 7.33 -1.59
C GLY A 737 -24.09 7.87 -0.53
N THR A 738 -23.89 9.19 -0.49
CA THR A 738 -23.16 9.92 0.57
C THR A 738 -24.10 10.68 1.53
N ASP A 739 -25.38 10.82 1.17
CA ASP A 739 -26.38 11.52 1.98
C ASP A 739 -26.98 10.61 3.09
N PRO A 740 -27.15 11.13 4.33
CA PRO A 740 -27.82 10.40 5.39
C PRO A 740 -29.28 10.06 5.00
N VAL A 741 -29.71 8.82 5.27
CA VAL A 741 -31.04 8.30 4.96
C VAL A 741 -32.00 8.64 6.10
N ALA A 742 -33.07 9.38 5.81
CA ALA A 742 -34.07 9.74 6.83
C ALA A 742 -34.75 8.50 7.45
N PRO A 743 -35.21 8.56 8.71
CA PRO A 743 -35.72 7.37 9.39
C PRO A 743 -37.06 6.90 8.80
N SER A 744 -37.22 5.58 8.71
CA SER A 744 -38.46 4.91 8.32
C SER A 744 -38.84 3.87 9.38
N ILE A 745 -40.14 3.69 9.66
CA ILE A 745 -40.63 2.71 10.64
C ILE A 745 -41.19 1.51 9.89
N SER A 746 -40.59 0.33 10.12
CA SER A 746 -41.01 -0.93 9.49
C SER A 746 -41.98 -1.73 10.35
N ASP A 747 -41.83 -1.69 11.68
CA ASP A 747 -42.77 -2.32 12.62
C ASP A 747 -43.33 -1.28 13.58
N GLN A 748 -44.64 -1.07 13.49
CA GLN A 748 -45.36 -0.15 14.36
C GLN A 748 -45.59 -0.75 15.75
N PRO A 749 -45.60 0.07 16.82
CA PRO A 749 -45.95 -0.42 18.15
C PRO A 749 -47.36 -1.01 18.18
N GLN A 750 -47.53 -2.15 18.86
CA GLN A 750 -48.80 -2.87 18.92
C GLN A 750 -49.55 -2.57 20.22
N ASN A 751 -50.89 -2.57 20.17
CA ASN A 751 -51.75 -2.44 21.33
C ASN A 751 -51.45 -3.51 22.39
N GLN A 752 -51.48 -3.14 23.66
CA GLN A 752 -51.23 -4.02 24.79
C GLN A 752 -52.42 -4.04 25.75
N THR A 753 -52.75 -5.22 26.27
CA THR A 753 -53.74 -5.39 27.36
C THR A 753 -53.10 -6.20 28.47
N VAL A 754 -52.96 -5.62 29.65
CA VAL A 754 -52.27 -6.26 30.78
C VAL A 754 -53.10 -6.13 32.06
N THR A 755 -52.98 -7.10 32.96
CA THR A 755 -53.58 -6.97 34.30
C THR A 755 -52.69 -6.13 35.20
N ILE A 756 -53.30 -5.41 36.15
CA ILE A 756 -52.58 -4.51 37.06
C ILE A 756 -51.41 -5.27 37.73
N GLY A 757 -50.22 -4.66 37.66
CA GLY A 757 -48.97 -5.19 38.21
C GLY A 757 -48.13 -6.02 37.23
N GLN A 758 -48.62 -6.31 36.02
CA GLN A 758 -47.82 -6.91 34.95
C GLN A 758 -46.99 -5.85 34.21
N THR A 759 -45.97 -6.28 33.47
CA THR A 759 -45.20 -5.43 32.56
C THR A 759 -45.91 -5.33 31.22
N ALA A 760 -46.08 -4.11 30.70
CA ALA A 760 -46.45 -3.87 29.31
C ALA A 760 -45.22 -3.43 28.51
N THR A 761 -45.04 -3.98 27.31
CA THR A 761 -43.88 -3.69 26.46
C THR A 761 -44.37 -3.20 25.10
N PHE A 762 -43.86 -2.04 24.66
CA PHE A 762 -44.02 -1.52 23.31
C PHE A 762 -42.67 -1.54 22.61
N THR A 763 -42.64 -1.96 21.35
CA THR A 763 -41.43 -2.03 20.52
C THR A 763 -41.69 -1.35 19.18
N VAL A 764 -40.69 -0.68 18.64
CA VAL A 764 -40.68 -0.17 17.26
C VAL A 764 -39.43 -0.70 16.55
N THR A 765 -39.54 -1.02 15.26
CA THR A 765 -38.38 -1.28 14.39
C THR A 765 -38.27 -0.13 13.41
N ALA A 766 -37.14 0.58 13.42
CA ALA A 766 -36.85 1.68 12.51
C ALA A 766 -35.52 1.46 11.77
N ALA A 767 -35.41 2.02 10.58
CA ALA A 767 -34.22 2.00 9.74
C ALA A 767 -33.91 3.41 9.23
N GLY A 768 -32.64 3.71 9.01
CA GLY A 768 -32.14 5.01 8.54
C GLY A 768 -30.66 5.12 8.88
N SER A 769 -30.01 6.22 8.51
CA SER A 769 -28.63 6.46 8.94
C SER A 769 -28.56 6.62 10.46
N GLU A 770 -27.64 5.89 11.09
CA GLU A 770 -27.34 6.04 12.51
C GLU A 770 -26.60 7.37 12.78
N PRO A 771 -26.70 7.97 13.99
CA PRO A 771 -27.47 7.48 15.14
C PRO A 771 -28.98 7.76 15.04
N LEU A 772 -29.80 6.73 15.26
CA LEU A 772 -31.25 6.85 15.43
C LEU A 772 -31.60 7.26 16.88
N ASN A 773 -32.28 8.39 17.01
CA ASN A 773 -32.74 8.93 18.28
C ASN A 773 -34.23 8.65 18.48
N TYR A 774 -34.60 8.06 19.61
CA TYR A 774 -35.98 7.71 19.96
C TYR A 774 -36.51 8.60 21.07
N GLN A 775 -37.81 8.93 21.03
CA GLN A 775 -38.52 9.56 22.15
C GLN A 775 -39.96 9.06 22.23
N TRP A 776 -40.28 8.28 23.25
CA TRP A 776 -41.65 7.81 23.49
C TRP A 776 -42.53 8.91 24.09
N LYS A 777 -43.79 8.94 23.66
CA LYS A 777 -44.82 9.91 24.07
C LYS A 777 -46.06 9.16 24.55
N LYS A 778 -46.63 9.59 25.68
CA LYS A 778 -47.96 9.17 26.16
C LYS A 778 -48.94 10.33 25.98
N GLU A 779 -50.03 10.11 25.26
CA GLU A 779 -51.02 11.15 24.95
C GLU A 779 -50.36 12.43 24.36
N GLY A 780 -49.34 12.22 23.53
CA GLY A 780 -48.56 13.30 22.90
C GLY A 780 -47.53 14.00 23.80
N ILE A 781 -47.33 13.56 25.04
CA ILE A 781 -46.33 14.13 25.97
C ILE A 781 -45.15 13.17 26.14
N ASP A 782 -43.93 13.70 26.04
CA ASP A 782 -42.69 12.95 26.20
C ASP A 782 -42.60 12.23 27.55
N ILE A 783 -42.30 10.94 27.50
CA ILE A 783 -41.98 10.13 28.68
C ILE A 783 -40.48 10.31 28.95
N ALA A 784 -40.16 10.97 30.06
CA ALA A 784 -38.78 11.30 30.39
C ALA A 784 -37.89 10.04 30.46
N GLY A 785 -36.79 10.04 29.70
CA GLY A 785 -35.80 8.95 29.67
C GLY A 785 -36.19 7.74 28.82
N ALA A 786 -37.36 7.76 28.16
CA ALA A 786 -37.78 6.70 27.26
C ALA A 786 -37.21 6.94 25.84
N THR A 787 -35.92 6.69 25.69
CA THR A 787 -35.15 7.02 24.47
C THR A 787 -34.57 5.79 23.77
N SER A 788 -35.24 4.64 23.88
CA SER A 788 -34.85 3.39 23.23
C SER A 788 -35.97 2.88 22.31
N ALA A 789 -35.64 1.98 21.39
CA ALA A 789 -36.62 1.33 20.50
C ALA A 789 -37.71 0.54 21.26
N THR A 790 -37.47 0.22 22.54
CA THR A 790 -38.41 -0.48 23.42
C THR A 790 -38.79 0.41 24.61
N LEU A 791 -40.09 0.51 24.90
CA LEU A 791 -40.63 1.08 26.13
C LEU A 791 -41.23 -0.03 27.00
N GLU A 792 -40.70 -0.20 28.22
CA GLU A 792 -41.26 -1.11 29.23
C GLU A 792 -41.93 -0.33 30.37
N ILE A 793 -43.19 -0.64 30.62
CA ILE A 793 -43.96 -0.15 31.77
C ILE A 793 -44.08 -1.30 32.75
N VAL A 794 -43.13 -1.37 33.70
CA VAL A 794 -43.11 -2.39 34.75
C VAL A 794 -44.15 -2.06 35.82
N ASN A 795 -44.85 -3.08 36.32
CA ASN A 795 -45.89 -2.93 37.35
C ASN A 795 -47.01 -1.95 36.91
N ALA A 796 -47.54 -2.15 35.70
CA ALA A 796 -48.54 -1.27 35.08
C ALA A 796 -49.78 -1.08 35.97
N GLN A 797 -50.21 0.17 36.09
CA GLN A 797 -51.37 0.62 36.86
C GLN A 797 -52.44 1.19 35.93
N THR A 798 -53.66 1.43 36.45
CA THR A 798 -54.72 2.08 35.67
C THR A 798 -54.37 3.48 35.19
N SER A 799 -53.43 4.16 35.86
CA SER A 799 -52.87 5.43 35.42
C SER A 799 -52.00 5.33 34.17
N ASP A 800 -51.52 4.12 33.84
CA ASP A 800 -50.65 3.87 32.68
C ASP A 800 -51.46 3.61 31.41
N ALA A 801 -52.75 3.29 31.52
CA ALA A 801 -53.65 3.21 30.37
C ALA A 801 -53.63 4.52 29.55
N GLY A 802 -53.72 4.39 28.23
CA GLY A 802 -53.63 5.50 27.29
C GLY A 802 -52.96 5.13 25.98
N THR A 803 -52.74 6.14 25.15
CA THR A 803 -52.16 6.03 23.80
C THR A 803 -50.68 6.37 23.82
N TYR A 804 -49.87 5.53 23.17
CA TYR A 804 -48.42 5.63 23.09
C TYR A 804 -47.99 5.76 21.63
N THR A 805 -47.00 6.62 21.39
CA THR A 805 -46.33 6.84 20.10
C THR A 805 -44.84 7.01 20.35
N VAL A 806 -44.01 6.81 19.33
CA VAL A 806 -42.57 7.08 19.37
C VAL A 806 -42.15 7.90 18.17
N GLU A 807 -41.34 8.93 18.42
CA GLU A 807 -40.69 9.74 17.40
C GLU A 807 -39.27 9.21 17.19
N VAL A 808 -38.89 8.98 15.93
CA VAL A 808 -37.57 8.48 15.53
C VAL A 808 -36.90 9.53 14.63
N SER A 809 -35.67 9.92 14.94
CA SER A 809 -34.96 11.01 14.25
C SER A 809 -33.48 10.71 14.00
N ASN A 810 -32.94 11.29 12.93
CA ASN A 810 -31.51 11.42 12.65
C ASN A 810 -31.25 12.75 11.93
N ASP A 811 -30.02 12.97 11.46
CA ASP A 811 -29.63 14.21 10.78
C ASP A 811 -30.35 14.47 9.46
N ALA A 812 -30.95 13.43 8.85
CA ALA A 812 -31.69 13.52 7.60
C ALA A 812 -33.20 13.75 7.78
N GLY A 813 -33.75 13.50 8.97
CA GLY A 813 -35.18 13.74 9.21
C GLY A 813 -35.77 13.13 10.47
N THR A 814 -37.09 13.17 10.57
CA THR A 814 -37.86 12.67 11.72
C THR A 814 -39.16 12.04 11.26
N ILE A 815 -39.54 10.91 11.86
CA ILE A 815 -40.81 10.20 11.61
C ILE A 815 -41.50 9.86 12.94
N LEU A 816 -42.84 9.88 12.95
CA LEU A 816 -43.66 9.53 14.11
C LEU A 816 -44.39 8.20 13.85
N SER A 817 -44.43 7.32 14.86
CA SER A 817 -45.12 6.03 14.77
C SER A 817 -46.65 6.16 14.72
N ASP A 818 -47.31 5.08 14.30
CA ASP A 818 -48.72 4.84 14.59
C ASP A 818 -48.95 4.75 16.11
N SER A 819 -50.20 4.97 16.51
CA SER A 819 -50.62 4.95 17.91
C SER A 819 -50.90 3.54 18.41
N ALA A 820 -50.33 3.18 19.57
CA ALA A 820 -50.62 1.95 20.30
C ALA A 820 -51.32 2.23 21.64
N THR A 821 -52.37 1.48 21.97
CA THR A 821 -53.12 1.66 23.21
C THR A 821 -52.72 0.66 24.28
N LEU A 822 -52.54 1.12 25.52
CA LEU A 822 -52.49 0.28 26.73
C LEU A 822 -53.85 0.28 27.43
N THR A 823 -54.40 -0.91 27.70
CA THR A 823 -55.67 -1.10 28.44
C THR A 823 -55.54 -2.01 29.64
#